data_AF-A0A925YXC3-F1
#
_entry.id   AF-A0A925YXC3-F1
#
_cell.length_a   1.000
_cell.length_b   1.000
_cell.length_c   1.000
_cell.angle_alpha   90.00
_cell.angle_beta   90.00
_cell.angle_gamma   90.00
#
_symmetry.space_group_name_H-M   'P 1'
#
loop_
_entity.id
_entity.type
_entity.pdbx_description
1 polymer ?
#
loop_
_entity_poly.entity_id
_entity_poly.type
_entity_poly.pdbx_seq_one_letter_code
_entity_poly.pdbx_strand_id
1 'polypeptide(L)'
;MPKVLPDTALVPTLELFKAIKRVEAARAVELIKVDGVLNESVWQRNAITDFTQYQPSEGDTATQRTEVWVAYDDAAIYVAARLYDTHPDSISRAFGRRDAGVPADWFRVELDAYHDRRTGFLFLVTPSGSVSDGVIYNDEYDDDSWDGVWSVATKIDDKGWIAEMRIPYSQLRFAKAESYVWGINFTRFIQRRNEFDFFARVGQSESGRASKFAELHGIQNIAPPPRFALIPYLSSSGKFTPAIANDPFRTGQNYGGNIGADLKLGLGSNLTLDATVNPDFGQAEVDPAVVNLSAYEVFYEERRSFFIEGSSIFDFGNGGANDSWNFNWGNPQFFYSRRIGRRPQGSPVHEGFSDIPDGTRILGAAKLSGNVADQWTLGALSAVTASEFARVDSSGTRFSDEVEPLAYYGVVRSQKQFGNGRQALGMMGTATVRDLSNPAFTSQMNRSAFSFGLDGWTFLDSAKMWVVTGYAAGTSVQGSPEDILRLQRSPVRNFQRPDATHVEVDSAATSLGGWVTRWYLNKQQGDWTMNVGLGAVSPGLETNDLGFNTRTDLINGHIAVTYRWFKPDNVFRTKRASVATFRGFDFQGNLLQSGYYAGFNGQLVNWWGGGLNLSVFDQTLDSRQTRGGPLMYLPGGVNLNFFTYSDDRQNIYVETYGSGFRGTSNAWNFEAGVDLTLRPLPQLRVTMGPSFSREYTPVQYVSTVQDAAMTETFGARYVFADLTQTSLVANARVDWAFTPKLTLQLYTQLLFAVGDYANFKELARPSTIDFNVYGEGGSRITPTENG
;
A
#
# COMPACT_ATOMS: atom_id res chain seq x y z
N MET A 1 57.26 47.60 6.20
CA MET A 1 56.67 48.14 4.95
C MET A 1 56.18 46.95 4.12
N PRO A 2 54.97 47.01 3.56
CA PRO A 2 54.16 45.82 3.31
C PRO A 2 54.54 45.12 1.99
N LYS A 3 54.51 43.78 1.98
CA LYS A 3 54.46 42.99 0.74
C LYS A 3 53.19 42.14 0.76
N VAL A 4 52.26 42.63 -0.03
CA VAL A 4 51.08 42.01 -0.66
C VAL A 4 51.19 40.48 -0.78
N LEU A 5 50.21 39.78 -0.21
CA LEU A 5 49.91 38.37 -0.50
C LEU A 5 49.28 38.29 -1.90
N PRO A 6 49.66 37.32 -2.75
CA PRO A 6 49.02 37.13 -4.05
C PRO A 6 47.68 36.40 -3.90
N ASP A 7 46.67 36.90 -4.61
CA ASP A 7 45.38 36.27 -4.87
C ASP A 7 45.55 34.83 -5.37
N THR A 8 45.23 33.85 -4.53
CA THR A 8 44.84 32.52 -5.02
C THR A 8 43.40 32.59 -5.47
N ALA A 9 43.22 32.73 -6.78
CA ALA A 9 41.93 32.58 -7.44
C ALA A 9 41.28 31.25 -7.05
N LEU A 10 40.12 31.35 -6.40
CA LEU A 10 39.14 30.27 -6.32
C LEU A 10 38.75 29.92 -7.77
N VAL A 11 39.23 28.78 -8.26
CA VAL A 11 38.66 28.17 -9.46
C VAL A 11 37.27 27.69 -9.06
N PRO A 12 36.17 28.23 -9.62
CA PRO A 12 34.87 27.62 -9.41
C PRO A 12 34.90 26.27 -10.11
N THR A 13 34.76 25.20 -9.33
CA THR A 13 34.35 23.89 -9.85
C THR A 13 33.03 24.12 -10.58
N LEU A 14 33.10 24.26 -11.91
CA LEU A 14 31.95 24.09 -12.77
C LEU A 14 31.45 22.68 -12.52
N GLU A 15 30.33 22.56 -11.79
CA GLU A 15 29.49 21.39 -11.92
C GLU A 15 29.19 21.23 -13.42
N LEU A 16 29.74 20.18 -14.01
CA LEU A 16 29.34 19.76 -15.34
C LEU A 16 27.83 19.49 -15.26
N PHE A 17 27.01 20.40 -15.78
CA PHE A 17 25.65 20.08 -16.17
C PHE A 17 25.75 18.91 -17.14
N LYS A 18 25.49 17.69 -16.66
CA LYS A 18 25.49 16.49 -17.49
C LYS A 18 24.41 16.71 -18.55
N ALA A 19 24.82 16.88 -19.80
CA ALA A 19 23.91 17.16 -20.91
C ALA A 19 22.83 16.07 -20.97
N ILE A 20 21.56 16.48 -21.06
CA ILE A 20 20.44 15.55 -21.18
C ILE A 20 20.65 14.74 -22.47
N LYS A 21 20.67 13.41 -22.35
CA LYS A 21 20.78 12.52 -23.51
C LYS A 21 19.58 12.74 -24.44
N ARG A 22 19.80 12.62 -25.75
CA ARG A 22 18.76 12.75 -26.77
C ARG A 22 18.60 11.47 -27.56
N VAL A 23 17.36 11.13 -27.87
CA VAL A 23 16.96 9.99 -28.69
C VAL A 23 16.08 10.50 -29.82
N GLU A 24 16.31 10.03 -31.04
CA GLU A 24 15.50 10.38 -32.22
C GLU A 24 14.62 9.19 -32.62
N ALA A 25 13.31 9.41 -32.71
CA ALA A 25 12.37 8.43 -33.24
C ALA A 25 12.32 8.50 -34.77
N ALA A 26 12.40 7.35 -35.43
CA ALA A 26 12.28 7.23 -36.87
C ALA A 26 10.82 7.02 -37.30
N ARG A 27 10.28 7.85 -38.21
CA ARG A 27 8.98 7.53 -38.82
C ARG A 27 9.10 6.29 -39.69
N ALA A 28 8.25 5.29 -39.45
CA ALA A 28 8.16 4.08 -40.25
C ALA A 28 7.55 4.42 -41.62
N VAL A 29 8.21 3.94 -42.68
CA VAL A 29 7.75 4.09 -44.08
C VAL A 29 7.20 2.78 -44.65
N GLU A 30 7.35 1.69 -43.90
CA GLU A 30 6.83 0.36 -44.18
C GLU A 30 6.12 -0.18 -42.92
N LEU A 31 5.29 -1.21 -43.10
CA LEU A 31 4.59 -1.85 -41.98
C LEU A 31 5.60 -2.60 -41.10
N ILE A 32 5.72 -2.22 -39.83
CA ILE A 32 6.51 -2.94 -38.84
C ILE A 32 5.71 -4.16 -38.37
N LYS A 33 6.25 -5.35 -38.60
CA LYS A 33 5.61 -6.58 -38.14
C LYS A 33 6.30 -7.05 -36.86
N VAL A 34 5.58 -6.92 -35.75
CA VAL A 34 6.07 -7.33 -34.42
C VAL A 34 6.19 -8.86 -34.35
N ASP A 35 7.33 -9.39 -34.78
CA ASP A 35 7.64 -10.82 -34.82
C ASP A 35 9.01 -11.18 -34.24
N GLY A 36 9.73 -10.18 -33.71
CA GLY A 36 11.01 -10.38 -33.03
C GLY A 36 12.17 -10.59 -34.00
N VAL A 37 12.04 -10.13 -35.25
CA VAL A 37 13.08 -10.15 -36.27
C VAL A 37 13.32 -8.74 -36.80
N LEU A 38 14.56 -8.26 -36.72
CA LEU A 38 14.90 -6.86 -37.03
C LEU A 38 15.26 -6.65 -38.51
N ASN A 39 14.34 -6.93 -39.44
CA ASN A 39 14.62 -6.85 -40.89
C ASN A 39 14.24 -5.51 -41.52
N GLU A 40 13.31 -4.78 -40.91
CA GLU A 40 12.79 -3.52 -41.41
C GLU A 40 13.87 -2.43 -41.46
N SER A 41 13.75 -1.53 -42.44
CA SER A 41 14.69 -0.44 -42.72
C SER A 41 14.89 0.52 -41.55
N VAL A 42 13.87 0.71 -40.70
CA VAL A 42 13.97 1.52 -39.48
C VAL A 42 14.94 0.91 -38.45
N TRP A 43 15.06 -0.41 -38.41
CA TRP A 43 15.95 -1.16 -37.52
C TRP A 43 17.39 -1.24 -38.04
N GLN A 44 17.63 -0.87 -39.30
CA GLN A 44 18.97 -0.81 -39.90
C GLN A 44 19.67 0.54 -39.70
N ARG A 45 19.03 1.48 -39.01
CA ARG A 45 19.60 2.79 -38.68
C ARG A 45 20.60 2.68 -37.51
N ASN A 46 21.26 3.79 -37.18
CA ASN A 46 22.16 3.85 -36.02
C ASN A 46 21.39 3.53 -34.73
N ALA A 47 21.89 2.53 -33.99
CA ALA A 47 21.32 2.11 -32.72
C ALA A 47 21.78 3.00 -31.56
N ILE A 48 20.93 3.07 -30.54
CA ILE A 48 21.25 3.64 -29.24
C ILE A 48 22.06 2.61 -28.45
N THR A 49 23.26 2.96 -28.00
CA THR A 49 24.22 1.99 -27.43
C THR A 49 24.85 2.40 -26.10
N ASP A 50 24.68 3.64 -25.65
CA ASP A 50 25.38 4.21 -24.49
C ASP A 50 24.77 3.80 -23.13
N PHE A 51 24.70 2.50 -22.86
CA PHE A 51 24.24 1.94 -21.59
C PHE A 51 25.37 1.90 -20.55
N THR A 52 25.05 2.28 -19.31
CA THR A 52 25.97 2.25 -18.18
C THR A 52 25.38 1.48 -17.01
N GLN A 53 26.22 0.77 -16.27
CA GLN A 53 25.81 0.03 -15.09
C GLN A 53 25.33 0.95 -13.98
N TYR A 54 24.24 0.56 -13.35
CA TYR A 54 23.75 1.10 -12.08
C TYR A 54 24.15 0.18 -10.93
N GLN A 55 23.99 -1.12 -11.13
CA GLN A 55 24.50 -2.20 -10.28
C GLN A 55 25.12 -3.27 -11.20
N PRO A 56 26.18 -3.98 -10.78
CA PRO A 56 26.81 -3.96 -9.46
C PRO A 56 27.81 -2.82 -9.24
N SER A 57 28.38 -2.26 -10.30
CA SER A 57 29.38 -1.18 -10.24
C SER A 57 28.83 0.06 -10.91
N GLU A 58 28.40 1.03 -10.10
CA GLU A 58 27.78 2.24 -10.62
C GLU A 58 28.73 3.02 -11.56
N GLY A 59 28.29 3.29 -12.79
CA GLY A 59 28.98 4.12 -13.78
C GLY A 59 29.89 3.35 -14.75
N ASP A 60 30.14 2.07 -14.52
CA ASP A 60 30.93 1.23 -15.42
C ASP A 60 30.18 0.97 -16.74
N THR A 61 30.92 0.56 -17.78
CA THR A 61 30.32 0.10 -19.04
C THR A 61 29.54 -1.20 -18.80
N ALA A 62 28.34 -1.31 -19.40
CA ALA A 62 27.56 -2.55 -19.39
C ALA A 62 28.40 -3.76 -19.84
N THR A 63 28.33 -4.87 -19.11
CA THR A 63 29.11 -6.08 -19.45
C THR A 63 28.59 -6.77 -20.70
N GLN A 64 27.33 -6.54 -21.06
CA GLN A 64 26.72 -7.05 -22.28
C GLN A 64 26.21 -5.88 -23.13
N ARG A 65 26.58 -5.91 -24.42
CA ARG A 65 26.17 -4.85 -25.36
C ARG A 65 24.64 -4.84 -25.53
N THR A 66 24.08 -3.64 -25.59
CA THR A 66 22.66 -3.41 -25.86
C THR A 66 22.52 -2.38 -26.97
N GLU A 67 21.68 -2.68 -27.96
CA GLU A 67 21.34 -1.81 -29.08
C GLU A 67 19.83 -1.59 -29.08
N VAL A 68 19.39 -0.34 -29.14
CA VAL A 68 17.96 0.02 -29.14
C VAL A 68 17.63 0.95 -30.30
N TRP A 69 16.45 0.76 -30.89
CA TRP A 69 15.87 1.61 -31.91
C TRP A 69 14.45 2.03 -31.51
N VAL A 70 14.09 3.26 -31.84
CA VAL A 70 12.74 3.81 -31.62
C VAL A 70 12.18 4.23 -32.97
N ALA A 71 11.00 3.73 -33.30
CA ALA A 71 10.26 4.09 -34.51
C ALA A 71 8.81 4.45 -34.18
N TYR A 72 8.12 5.10 -35.10
CA TYR A 72 6.71 5.44 -34.92
C TYR A 72 5.94 5.48 -36.24
N ASP A 73 4.64 5.22 -36.18
CA ASP A 73 3.70 5.46 -37.29
C ASP A 73 2.49 6.25 -36.79
N ASP A 74 1.39 6.28 -37.54
CA ASP A 74 0.19 7.03 -37.16
C ASP A 74 -0.62 6.37 -36.02
N ALA A 75 -0.32 5.12 -35.66
CA ALA A 75 -1.08 4.31 -34.73
C ALA A 75 -0.32 3.92 -33.45
N ALA A 76 1.01 3.85 -33.49
CA ALA A 76 1.84 3.37 -32.39
C ALA A 76 3.28 3.91 -32.40
N ILE A 77 3.90 3.87 -31.23
CA ILE A 77 5.35 3.89 -31.09
C ILE A 77 5.85 2.44 -31.01
N TYR A 78 7.00 2.19 -31.64
CA TYR A 78 7.66 0.91 -31.71
C TYR A 78 9.04 1.01 -31.10
N VAL A 79 9.39 0.03 -30.26
CA VAL A 79 10.72 -0.07 -29.69
C VAL A 79 11.27 -1.45 -29.99
N ALA A 80 12.43 -1.48 -30.62
CA ALA A 80 13.18 -2.71 -30.87
C ALA A 80 14.48 -2.68 -30.07
N ALA A 81 14.85 -3.80 -29.46
CA ALA A 81 16.09 -3.95 -28.73
C ALA A 81 16.80 -5.24 -29.12
N ARG A 82 18.08 -5.14 -29.45
CA ARG A 82 19.02 -6.25 -29.57
C ARG A 82 19.88 -6.31 -28.32
N LEU A 83 19.67 -7.37 -27.54
CA LEU A 83 20.24 -7.55 -26.23
C LEU A 83 21.28 -8.65 -26.34
N TYR A 84 22.53 -8.27 -26.65
CA TYR A 84 23.59 -9.25 -26.84
C TYR A 84 23.86 -10.00 -25.55
N ASP A 85 24.19 -11.27 -25.66
CA ASP A 85 24.63 -12.10 -24.55
C ASP A 85 25.73 -13.02 -25.03
N THR A 86 26.87 -12.98 -24.36
CA THR A 86 28.01 -13.88 -24.64
C THR A 86 27.71 -15.35 -24.29
N HIS A 87 26.66 -15.61 -23.50
CA HIS A 87 26.21 -16.95 -23.11
C HIS A 87 24.68 -17.08 -23.30
N PRO A 88 24.16 -17.15 -24.55
CA PRO A 88 22.72 -17.17 -24.83
C PRO A 88 21.96 -18.39 -24.29
N ASP A 89 22.67 -19.49 -24.07
CA ASP A 89 22.20 -20.70 -23.40
C ASP A 89 21.90 -20.47 -21.91
N SER A 90 22.55 -19.48 -21.30
CA SER A 90 22.46 -19.11 -19.89
C SER A 90 21.54 -17.90 -19.63
N ILE A 91 20.83 -17.41 -20.65
CA ILE A 91 19.81 -16.36 -20.48
C ILE A 91 18.69 -16.91 -19.58
N SER A 92 18.35 -16.19 -18.51
CA SER A 92 17.24 -16.61 -17.65
C SER A 92 15.90 -16.36 -18.35
N ARG A 93 15.12 -17.43 -18.50
CA ARG A 93 13.84 -17.46 -19.23
C ARG A 93 12.66 -17.78 -18.31
N ALA A 94 12.76 -17.40 -17.03
CA ALA A 94 11.69 -17.63 -16.08
C ALA A 94 10.38 -17.06 -16.64
N PHE A 95 9.35 -17.88 -16.61
CA PHE A 95 8.11 -17.70 -17.34
C PHE A 95 7.01 -17.37 -16.34
N GLY A 96 6.45 -16.19 -16.46
CA GLY A 96 5.44 -15.66 -15.54
C GLY A 96 4.17 -15.26 -16.25
N ARG A 97 3.09 -15.13 -15.46
CA ARG A 97 1.93 -14.30 -15.82
C ARG A 97 2.41 -12.89 -16.17
N ARG A 98 1.58 -12.17 -16.93
CA ARG A 98 1.64 -10.71 -16.96
C ARG A 98 1.70 -10.13 -15.52
N ASP A 99 2.57 -9.14 -15.33
CA ASP A 99 2.85 -8.44 -14.05
C ASP A 99 3.35 -9.34 -12.90
N ALA A 100 3.78 -10.56 -13.19
CA ALA A 100 4.47 -11.37 -12.20
C ALA A 100 5.96 -11.04 -12.20
N GLY A 101 6.49 -10.59 -11.06
CA GLY A 101 7.92 -10.54 -10.82
C GLY A 101 8.53 -11.95 -10.99
N VAL A 102 9.22 -12.17 -12.10
CA VAL A 102 9.92 -13.42 -12.40
C VAL A 102 11.43 -13.18 -12.41
N PRO A 103 12.23 -14.11 -11.88
CA PRO A 103 13.70 -14.02 -11.90
C PRO A 103 14.24 -14.32 -13.32
N ALA A 104 13.90 -13.46 -14.28
CA ALA A 104 14.30 -13.54 -15.67
C ALA A 104 15.18 -12.34 -16.04
N ASP A 105 15.97 -12.49 -17.10
CA ASP A 105 16.48 -11.31 -17.80
C ASP A 105 15.27 -10.50 -18.27
N TRP A 106 15.36 -9.17 -18.27
CA TRP A 106 14.28 -8.33 -18.78
C TRP A 106 14.80 -7.03 -19.40
N PHE A 107 13.98 -6.47 -20.27
CA PHE A 107 14.18 -5.17 -20.88
C PHE A 107 12.95 -4.31 -20.65
N ARG A 108 13.17 -3.08 -20.19
CA ARG A 108 12.14 -2.13 -19.82
C ARG A 108 12.29 -0.84 -20.60
N VAL A 109 11.18 -0.35 -21.12
CA VAL A 109 11.02 0.96 -21.74
C VAL A 109 10.18 1.82 -20.81
N GLU A 110 10.67 3.02 -20.52
CA GLU A 110 9.97 4.02 -19.70
C GLU A 110 9.68 5.24 -20.57
N LEU A 111 8.43 5.70 -20.60
CA LEU A 111 7.96 6.78 -21.46
C LEU A 111 7.20 7.83 -20.65
N ASP A 112 7.73 9.05 -20.61
CA ASP A 112 7.01 10.25 -20.15
C ASP A 112 6.43 10.96 -21.39
N ALA A 113 5.23 10.56 -21.79
CA ALA A 113 4.53 11.15 -22.94
C ALA A 113 3.97 12.56 -22.65
N TYR A 114 3.94 12.99 -21.38
CA TYR A 114 3.53 14.34 -20.98
C TYR A 114 4.69 15.33 -20.98
N HIS A 115 5.92 14.83 -20.85
CA HIS A 115 7.11 15.61 -20.55
C HIS A 115 6.93 16.46 -19.28
N ASP A 116 6.26 15.92 -18.27
CA ASP A 116 6.12 16.59 -16.97
C ASP A 116 7.32 16.30 -16.04
N ARG A 117 8.22 15.40 -16.46
CA ARG A 117 9.43 14.99 -15.73
C ARG A 117 9.11 14.41 -14.36
N ARG A 118 7.96 13.76 -14.23
CA ARG A 118 7.48 13.24 -12.96
C ARG A 118 6.63 11.99 -13.08
N THR A 119 5.83 11.91 -14.13
CA THR A 119 4.97 10.77 -14.42
C THR A 119 5.42 10.08 -15.70
N GLY A 120 5.00 8.83 -15.88
CA GLY A 120 5.35 8.07 -17.08
C GLY A 120 4.65 6.73 -17.13
N PHE A 121 4.88 6.00 -18.21
CA PHE A 121 4.45 4.63 -18.41
C PHE A 121 5.67 3.72 -18.43
N LEU A 122 5.57 2.54 -17.85
CA LEU A 122 6.62 1.52 -17.92
C LEU A 122 6.09 0.29 -18.67
N PHE A 123 6.94 -0.26 -19.54
CA PHE A 123 6.67 -1.46 -20.33
C PHE A 123 7.87 -2.38 -20.23
N LEU A 124 7.69 -3.54 -19.60
CA LEU A 124 8.73 -4.53 -19.36
C LEU A 124 8.42 -5.80 -20.14
N VAL A 125 9.45 -6.39 -20.74
CA VAL A 125 9.38 -7.71 -21.38
C VAL A 125 10.55 -8.60 -20.97
N THR A 126 10.28 -9.89 -20.88
CA THR A 126 11.26 -10.96 -20.64
C THR A 126 11.57 -11.72 -21.94
N PRO A 127 12.71 -12.43 -22.06
CA PRO A 127 13.04 -13.28 -23.21
C PRO A 127 12.01 -14.37 -23.53
N SER A 128 11.17 -14.73 -22.56
CA SER A 128 10.06 -15.69 -22.70
C SER A 128 8.76 -15.07 -23.22
N GLY A 129 8.72 -13.74 -23.41
CA GLY A 129 7.55 -13.00 -23.85
C GLY A 129 6.54 -12.70 -22.75
N SER A 130 6.88 -12.94 -21.47
CA SER A 130 6.10 -12.40 -20.34
C SER A 130 6.27 -10.89 -20.31
N VAL A 131 5.17 -10.18 -20.06
CA VAL A 131 5.09 -8.72 -20.05
C VAL A 131 4.75 -8.20 -18.66
N SER A 132 5.16 -6.98 -18.35
CA SER A 132 4.67 -6.25 -17.19
C SER A 132 4.54 -4.77 -17.54
N ASP A 133 3.53 -4.10 -17.00
CA ASP A 133 3.35 -2.67 -17.19
C ASP A 133 2.85 -1.96 -15.93
N GLY A 134 2.88 -0.64 -15.97
CA GLY A 134 2.53 0.22 -14.85
C GLY A 134 2.72 1.69 -15.19
N VAL A 135 2.49 2.55 -14.20
CA VAL A 135 2.73 3.99 -14.32
C VAL A 135 3.76 4.45 -13.30
N ILE A 136 4.59 5.40 -13.70
CA ILE A 136 5.52 6.09 -12.81
C ILE A 136 4.79 7.31 -12.26
N TYR A 137 4.88 7.53 -10.95
CA TYR A 137 4.32 8.69 -10.28
C TYR A 137 5.27 9.21 -9.20
N ASN A 138 5.04 10.47 -8.80
CA ASN A 138 5.85 11.13 -7.80
C ASN A 138 7.38 11.06 -8.10
N ASP A 139 7.75 11.12 -9.39
CA ASP A 139 9.11 11.05 -9.94
C ASP A 139 9.83 9.71 -9.77
N GLU A 140 9.51 8.87 -8.79
CA GLU A 140 10.31 7.67 -8.46
C GLU A 140 9.49 6.37 -8.30
N TYR A 141 8.22 6.46 -7.91
CA TYR A 141 7.42 5.31 -7.53
C TYR A 141 6.69 4.70 -8.73
N ASP A 142 6.57 3.37 -8.71
CA ASP A 142 5.80 2.61 -9.70
C ASP A 142 4.42 2.26 -9.13
N ASP A 143 3.40 2.32 -9.98
CA ASP A 143 2.04 1.86 -9.73
C ASP A 143 1.68 0.82 -10.82
N ASP A 144 1.79 -0.44 -10.43
CA ASP A 144 1.59 -1.61 -11.29
C ASP A 144 0.09 -1.98 -11.46
N SER A 145 -0.82 -1.09 -11.06
CA SER A 145 -2.27 -1.32 -11.19
C SER A 145 -2.82 -1.02 -12.58
N TRP A 146 -2.06 -0.31 -13.40
CA TRP A 146 -2.47 0.05 -14.74
C TRP A 146 -2.12 -1.07 -15.72
N ASP A 147 -3.16 -1.60 -16.39
CA ASP A 147 -3.03 -2.67 -17.37
C ASP A 147 -3.22 -2.17 -18.82
N GLY A 148 -2.12 -1.96 -19.55
CA GLY A 148 -2.13 -1.53 -20.95
C GLY A 148 -2.32 -2.67 -21.98
N VAL A 149 -3.07 -2.43 -23.06
CA VAL A 149 -3.16 -3.36 -24.20
C VAL A 149 -2.08 -3.03 -25.25
N TRP A 150 -0.96 -3.74 -25.20
CA TRP A 150 0.16 -3.60 -26.14
C TRP A 150 0.65 -4.96 -26.63
N SER A 151 1.46 -4.97 -27.70
CA SER A 151 1.95 -6.20 -28.33
C SER A 151 3.46 -6.30 -28.24
N VAL A 152 3.95 -7.51 -28.04
CA VAL A 152 5.38 -7.78 -28.00
C VAL A 152 5.71 -9.09 -28.71
N ALA A 153 6.88 -9.16 -29.31
CA ALA A 153 7.49 -10.39 -29.79
C ALA A 153 8.93 -10.46 -29.27
N THR A 154 9.35 -11.66 -28.86
CA THR A 154 10.72 -11.90 -28.41
C THR A 154 11.29 -13.12 -29.11
N LYS A 155 12.60 -13.08 -29.34
CA LYS A 155 13.32 -14.17 -30.00
C LYS A 155 14.72 -14.31 -29.43
N ILE A 156 15.06 -15.51 -28.99
CA ILE A 156 16.41 -15.83 -28.54
C ILE A 156 17.17 -16.47 -29.70
N ASP A 157 18.43 -16.08 -29.90
CA ASP A 157 19.31 -16.64 -30.91
C ASP A 157 20.76 -16.81 -30.40
N ASP A 158 21.69 -17.05 -31.30
CA ASP A 158 23.09 -17.35 -31.03
C ASP A 158 23.91 -16.16 -30.51
N LYS A 159 23.39 -14.92 -30.55
CA LYS A 159 24.10 -13.75 -30.00
C LYS A 159 23.42 -13.13 -28.81
N GLY A 160 22.26 -13.63 -28.37
CA GLY A 160 21.48 -13.08 -27.27
C GLY A 160 19.99 -13.18 -27.52
N TRP A 161 19.26 -12.09 -27.34
CA TRP A 161 17.83 -12.04 -27.65
C TRP A 161 17.36 -10.70 -28.20
N ILE A 162 16.19 -10.73 -28.83
CA ILE A 162 15.51 -9.58 -29.43
C ILE A 162 14.21 -9.37 -28.67
N ALA A 163 13.89 -8.10 -28.41
CA ALA A 163 12.58 -7.65 -28.02
C ALA A 163 12.06 -6.65 -29.06
N GLU A 164 10.82 -6.84 -29.51
CA GLU A 164 10.12 -5.91 -30.39
C GLU A 164 8.76 -5.58 -29.79
N MET A 165 8.54 -4.31 -29.48
CA MET A 165 7.37 -3.80 -28.79
C MET A 165 6.57 -2.88 -29.71
N ARG A 166 5.25 -3.04 -29.71
CA ARG A 166 4.30 -2.09 -30.28
C ARG A 166 3.42 -1.55 -29.18
N ILE A 167 3.56 -0.26 -28.91
CA ILE A 167 2.82 0.47 -27.88
C ILE A 167 1.82 1.38 -28.61
N PRO A 168 0.53 1.01 -28.67
CA PRO A 168 -0.48 1.82 -29.35
C PRO A 168 -0.66 3.17 -28.67
N TYR A 169 -0.93 4.22 -29.44
CA TYR A 169 -1.27 5.53 -28.89
C TYR A 169 -2.54 5.52 -28.02
N SER A 170 -3.36 4.47 -28.08
CA SER A 170 -4.52 4.30 -27.19
C SER A 170 -4.14 3.96 -25.75
N GLN A 171 -2.92 3.48 -25.53
CA GLN A 171 -2.36 3.19 -24.21
C GLN A 171 -1.61 4.39 -23.63
N LEU A 172 -1.16 5.30 -24.50
CA LEU A 172 -0.45 6.51 -24.10
C LEU A 172 -1.43 7.68 -23.97
N ARG A 173 -1.08 8.62 -23.11
CA ARG A 173 -1.85 9.85 -22.89
C ARG A 173 -0.97 11.02 -23.30
N PHE A 174 -1.40 11.81 -24.30
CA PHE A 174 -0.67 12.96 -24.81
C PHE A 174 -1.60 14.01 -25.45
N ALA A 175 -1.24 15.28 -25.35
CA ALA A 175 -1.98 16.39 -25.95
C ALA A 175 -1.79 16.43 -27.48
N LYS A 176 -2.74 16.97 -28.23
CA LYS A 176 -2.53 17.17 -29.68
C LYS A 176 -1.50 18.28 -29.90
N ALA A 177 -0.44 18.01 -30.64
CA ALA A 177 0.61 18.95 -31.01
C ALA A 177 1.16 18.60 -32.41
N GLU A 178 1.80 19.55 -33.09
CA GLU A 178 2.42 19.30 -34.39
C GLU A 178 3.70 18.47 -34.27
N SER A 179 4.45 18.70 -33.19
CA SER A 179 5.66 17.97 -32.84
C SER A 179 5.69 17.68 -31.34
N TYR A 180 6.35 16.59 -30.99
CA TYR A 180 6.38 16.05 -29.64
C TYR A 180 7.81 15.93 -29.14
N VAL A 181 8.02 16.34 -27.89
CA VAL A 181 9.21 15.98 -27.11
C VAL A 181 8.73 15.19 -25.92
N TRP A 182 9.11 13.91 -25.82
CA TRP A 182 8.76 13.04 -24.70
C TRP A 182 9.99 12.72 -23.86
N GLY A 183 9.80 12.24 -22.63
CA GLY A 183 10.88 11.61 -21.88
C GLY A 183 10.95 10.12 -22.23
N ILE A 184 12.16 9.58 -22.40
CA ILE A 184 12.39 8.14 -22.59
C ILE A 184 13.57 7.65 -21.78
N ASN A 185 13.46 6.42 -21.28
CA ASN A 185 14.59 5.70 -20.73
C ASN A 185 14.49 4.21 -21.03
N PHE A 186 15.63 3.54 -21.01
CA PHE A 186 15.76 2.11 -21.23
C PHE A 186 16.53 1.50 -20.07
N THR A 187 16.00 0.42 -19.53
CA THR A 187 16.66 -0.36 -18.49
C THR A 187 16.75 -1.81 -18.96
N ARG A 188 17.94 -2.40 -18.85
CA ARG A 188 18.13 -3.85 -19.02
C ARG A 188 18.53 -4.44 -17.68
N PHE A 189 17.96 -5.59 -17.36
CA PHE A 189 18.41 -6.41 -16.25
C PHE A 189 18.92 -7.76 -16.74
N ILE A 190 20.10 -8.13 -16.26
CA ILE A 190 20.74 -9.40 -16.57
C ILE A 190 20.72 -10.25 -15.29
N GLN A 191 19.76 -11.18 -15.19
CA GLN A 191 19.46 -11.90 -13.95
C GLN A 191 20.72 -12.56 -13.39
N ARG A 192 21.43 -13.35 -14.21
CA ARG A 192 22.58 -14.16 -13.75
C ARG A 192 23.75 -13.31 -13.19
N ARG A 193 23.87 -12.05 -13.61
CA ARG A 193 24.88 -11.09 -13.12
C ARG A 193 24.32 -10.15 -12.07
N ASN A 194 22.99 -10.10 -11.93
CA ASN A 194 22.25 -9.07 -11.22
C ASN A 194 22.77 -7.68 -11.57
N GLU A 195 22.80 -7.44 -12.87
CA GLU A 195 23.34 -6.23 -13.46
C GLU A 195 22.20 -5.42 -14.05
N PHE A 196 22.11 -4.18 -13.61
CA PHE A 196 21.18 -3.20 -14.13
C PHE A 196 21.93 -2.22 -15.01
N ASP A 197 21.55 -2.16 -16.28
CA ASP A 197 22.09 -1.22 -17.24
C ASP A 197 21.05 -0.16 -17.57
N PHE A 198 21.43 1.11 -17.44
CA PHE A 198 20.57 2.24 -17.72
C PHE A 198 21.11 3.05 -18.90
N PHE A 199 20.22 3.50 -19.77
CA PHE A 199 20.56 4.48 -20.79
C PHE A 199 20.67 5.89 -20.18
N ALA A 200 19.63 6.38 -19.51
CA ALA A 200 19.66 7.61 -18.73
C ALA A 200 19.78 7.26 -17.23
N ARG A 201 21.02 7.26 -16.72
CA ARG A 201 21.37 6.78 -15.38
C ARG A 201 21.12 7.84 -14.30
N VAL A 202 20.46 7.43 -13.21
CA VAL A 202 20.41 8.16 -11.93
C VAL A 202 21.40 7.52 -10.96
N GLY A 203 22.24 8.32 -10.28
CA GLY A 203 23.21 7.76 -9.32
C GLY A 203 22.57 7.15 -8.07
N GLN A 204 23.21 6.19 -7.40
CA GLN A 204 22.61 5.54 -6.21
C GLN A 204 22.44 6.51 -5.03
N SER A 205 23.25 7.57 -4.97
CA SER A 205 23.16 8.65 -3.98
C SER A 205 22.21 9.79 -4.38
N GLU A 206 21.67 9.75 -5.61
CA GLU A 206 20.77 10.75 -6.18
C GLU A 206 19.31 10.28 -6.04
N SER A 207 18.35 11.21 -6.16
CA SER A 207 16.91 10.91 -6.09
C SER A 207 16.17 11.29 -7.37
N GLY A 208 15.03 10.66 -7.64
CA GLY A 208 14.18 10.90 -8.81
C GLY A 208 14.50 9.99 -10.01
N ARG A 209 13.53 9.78 -10.92
CA ARG A 209 13.64 8.84 -12.05
C ARG A 209 13.09 9.45 -13.33
N ALA A 210 11.80 9.77 -13.38
CA ALA A 210 11.16 10.40 -14.55
C ALA A 210 11.83 11.74 -14.92
N SER A 211 12.27 12.50 -13.93
CA SER A 211 12.94 13.79 -14.11
C SER A 211 14.32 13.71 -14.77
N LYS A 212 14.88 12.50 -14.87
CA LYS A 212 16.22 12.21 -15.41
C LYS A 212 16.17 11.50 -16.77
N PHE A 213 14.98 11.27 -17.32
CA PHE A 213 14.83 10.66 -18.63
C PHE A 213 15.54 11.45 -19.74
N ALA A 214 15.98 10.73 -20.76
CA ALA A 214 16.46 11.32 -22.00
C ALA A 214 15.30 11.98 -22.76
N GLU A 215 15.59 12.96 -23.59
CA GLU A 215 14.58 13.57 -24.45
C GLU A 215 14.41 12.77 -25.74
N LEU A 216 13.19 12.33 -26.02
CA LEU A 216 12.76 11.70 -27.26
C LEU A 216 12.20 12.75 -28.23
N HIS A 217 12.88 12.92 -29.36
CA HIS A 217 12.53 13.84 -30.45
C HIS A 217 12.11 13.07 -31.70
N GLY A 218 11.65 13.79 -32.73
CA GLY A 218 11.33 13.23 -34.06
C GLY A 218 9.88 12.77 -34.26
N ILE A 219 9.07 12.70 -33.20
CA ILE A 219 7.64 12.33 -33.31
C ILE A 219 6.83 13.54 -33.76
N GLN A 220 6.16 13.40 -34.91
CA GLN A 220 5.40 14.49 -35.54
C GLN A 220 4.16 13.95 -36.25
N ASN A 221 3.13 14.79 -36.36
CA ASN A 221 1.91 14.53 -37.13
C ASN A 221 1.09 13.29 -36.69
N ILE A 222 1.08 12.99 -35.39
CA ILE A 222 0.25 11.92 -34.80
C ILE A 222 -0.99 12.52 -34.13
N ALA A 223 -2.04 11.71 -33.98
CA ALA A 223 -3.27 12.14 -33.31
C ALA A 223 -3.56 11.23 -32.10
N PRO A 224 -3.96 11.79 -30.94
CA PRO A 224 -4.42 10.98 -29.83
C PRO A 224 -5.72 10.27 -30.22
N PRO A 225 -5.81 8.93 -30.08
CA PRO A 225 -7.00 8.19 -30.48
C PRO A 225 -8.17 8.47 -29.54
N PRO A 226 -9.42 8.37 -30.03
CA PRO A 226 -10.60 8.41 -29.17
C PRO A 226 -10.58 7.22 -28.22
N ARG A 227 -10.76 7.49 -26.92
CA ARG A 227 -10.77 6.46 -25.87
C ARG A 227 -12.20 6.23 -25.41
N PHE A 228 -12.86 5.22 -25.96
CA PHE A 228 -14.20 4.79 -25.55
C PHE A 228 -14.28 3.27 -25.55
N ALA A 229 -14.73 2.68 -24.45
CA ALA A 229 -15.02 1.25 -24.34
C ALA A 229 -16.27 1.03 -23.48
N LEU A 230 -17.19 0.19 -23.95
CA LEU A 230 -18.36 -0.27 -23.21
C LEU A 230 -18.31 -1.79 -23.12
N ILE A 231 -18.33 -2.33 -21.91
CA ILE A 231 -18.09 -3.74 -21.61
C ILE A 231 -19.27 -4.26 -20.78
N PRO A 232 -20.30 -4.85 -21.42
CA PRO A 232 -21.35 -5.55 -20.68
C PRO A 232 -20.85 -6.91 -20.19
N TYR A 233 -21.33 -7.37 -19.05
CA TYR A 233 -21.04 -8.71 -18.54
C TYR A 233 -22.25 -9.37 -17.86
N LEU A 234 -22.18 -10.69 -17.80
CA LEU A 234 -23.07 -11.58 -17.09
C LEU A 234 -22.21 -12.53 -16.27
N SER A 235 -22.47 -12.64 -14.98
CA SER A 235 -21.79 -13.58 -14.10
C SER A 235 -22.78 -14.49 -13.37
N SER A 236 -22.30 -15.68 -13.01
CA SER A 236 -23.03 -16.67 -12.24
C SER A 236 -22.09 -17.33 -11.25
N SER A 237 -22.60 -17.60 -10.05
CA SER A 237 -21.83 -18.19 -8.95
C SER A 237 -22.58 -19.38 -8.35
N GLY A 238 -21.82 -20.32 -7.79
CA GLY A 238 -22.32 -21.46 -7.03
C GLY A 238 -21.50 -21.63 -5.75
N LYS A 239 -22.15 -21.49 -4.60
CA LYS A 239 -21.55 -21.65 -3.26
C LYS A 239 -22.00 -22.98 -2.69
N PHE A 240 -21.04 -23.85 -2.41
CA PHE A 240 -21.27 -25.19 -1.84
C PHE A 240 -20.79 -25.20 -0.39
N THR A 241 -21.73 -25.33 0.55
CA THR A 241 -21.43 -25.35 1.99
C THR A 241 -21.99 -26.63 2.63
N PRO A 242 -21.51 -27.06 3.80
CA PRO A 242 -22.19 -28.10 4.55
C PRO A 242 -23.61 -27.64 4.91
N ALA A 243 -24.59 -28.51 4.69
CA ALA A 243 -25.96 -28.23 5.12
C ALA A 243 -26.05 -28.25 6.65
N ILE A 244 -26.76 -27.28 7.23
CA ILE A 244 -27.00 -27.24 8.68
C ILE A 244 -28.44 -27.69 8.93
N ALA A 245 -28.61 -28.69 9.80
CA ALA A 245 -29.93 -29.21 10.13
C ALA A 245 -30.82 -28.09 10.70
N ASN A 246 -32.06 -28.00 10.20
CA ASN A 246 -33.07 -27.01 10.55
C ASN A 246 -32.81 -25.56 10.10
N ASP A 247 -31.67 -25.26 9.44
CA ASP A 247 -31.42 -23.94 8.84
C ASP A 247 -31.94 -23.91 7.39
N PRO A 248 -33.02 -23.15 7.08
CA PRO A 248 -33.63 -23.12 5.75
C PRO A 248 -32.78 -22.41 4.71
N PHE A 249 -31.75 -21.67 5.12
CA PHE A 249 -30.86 -20.92 4.24
C PHE A 249 -29.54 -21.65 3.98
N ARG A 250 -29.17 -22.60 4.83
CA ARG A 250 -27.97 -23.44 4.66
C ARG A 250 -28.33 -24.85 4.19
N THR A 251 -28.85 -24.90 2.96
CA THR A 251 -29.19 -26.14 2.22
C THR A 251 -27.98 -26.81 1.56
N GLY A 252 -26.83 -26.14 1.60
CA GLY A 252 -25.54 -26.61 1.09
C GLY A 252 -25.23 -26.29 -0.37
N GLN A 253 -26.18 -25.73 -1.11
CA GLN A 253 -25.96 -25.18 -2.46
C GLN A 253 -26.70 -23.84 -2.58
N ASN A 254 -25.98 -22.79 -2.96
CA ASN A 254 -26.56 -21.48 -3.22
C ASN A 254 -26.04 -20.96 -4.56
N TYR A 255 -26.94 -20.58 -5.46
CA TYR A 255 -26.60 -20.08 -6.78
C TYR A 255 -26.90 -18.59 -6.86
N GLY A 256 -25.94 -17.83 -7.38
CA GLY A 256 -26.05 -16.40 -7.62
C GLY A 256 -25.87 -16.06 -9.10
N GLY A 257 -26.28 -14.87 -9.47
CA GLY A 257 -26.03 -14.30 -10.79
C GLY A 257 -26.06 -12.79 -10.75
N ASN A 258 -25.27 -12.17 -11.61
CA ASN A 258 -25.18 -10.72 -11.71
C ASN A 258 -25.12 -10.28 -13.18
N ILE A 259 -25.68 -9.12 -13.49
CA ILE A 259 -25.58 -8.46 -14.79
C ILE A 259 -25.17 -7.02 -14.56
N GLY A 260 -24.19 -6.55 -15.31
CA GLY A 260 -23.76 -5.17 -15.25
C GLY A 260 -23.01 -4.74 -16.50
N ALA A 261 -22.49 -3.52 -16.46
CA ALA A 261 -21.74 -2.94 -17.57
C ALA A 261 -20.74 -1.91 -17.07
N ASP A 262 -19.57 -1.91 -17.71
CA ASP A 262 -18.51 -0.95 -17.46
C ASP A 262 -18.30 -0.04 -18.67
N LEU A 263 -18.01 1.23 -18.43
CA LEU A 263 -17.74 2.26 -19.41
C LEU A 263 -16.40 2.90 -19.09
N LYS A 264 -15.53 3.02 -20.09
CA LYS A 264 -14.27 3.78 -20.01
C LYS A 264 -14.24 4.83 -21.10
N LEU A 265 -14.15 6.10 -20.72
CA LEU A 265 -14.19 7.25 -21.61
C LEU A 265 -13.01 8.20 -21.31
N GLY A 266 -12.16 8.46 -22.30
CA GLY A 266 -11.17 9.53 -22.21
C GLY A 266 -11.79 10.88 -22.48
N LEU A 267 -11.60 11.82 -21.57
CA LEU A 267 -12.04 13.21 -21.69
C LEU A 267 -10.82 14.09 -21.98
N GLY A 268 -10.72 14.60 -23.22
CA GLY A 268 -9.50 15.30 -23.66
C GLY A 268 -8.27 14.37 -23.68
N SER A 269 -7.07 14.95 -23.54
CA SER A 269 -5.82 14.20 -23.68
C SER A 269 -5.45 13.37 -22.46
N ASN A 270 -5.74 13.84 -21.24
CA ASN A 270 -5.09 13.34 -20.03
C ASN A 270 -6.06 12.93 -18.89
N LEU A 271 -7.37 13.01 -19.11
CA LEU A 271 -8.40 12.67 -18.13
C LEU A 271 -9.21 11.43 -18.58
N THR A 272 -9.53 10.55 -17.65
CA THR A 272 -10.30 9.32 -17.89
C THR A 272 -11.48 9.24 -16.95
N LEU A 273 -12.64 8.91 -17.48
CA LEU A 273 -13.87 8.57 -16.77
C LEU A 273 -14.10 7.07 -16.87
N ASP A 274 -13.99 6.38 -15.74
CA ASP A 274 -14.41 4.99 -15.58
C ASP A 274 -15.77 5.00 -14.89
N ALA A 275 -16.77 4.31 -15.42
CA ALA A 275 -18.09 4.18 -14.82
C ALA A 275 -18.55 2.73 -14.87
N THR A 276 -19.29 2.30 -13.86
CA THR A 276 -19.81 0.94 -13.76
C THR A 276 -21.23 0.97 -13.21
N VAL A 277 -22.05 0.05 -13.71
CA VAL A 277 -23.38 -0.24 -13.19
C VAL A 277 -23.37 -1.69 -12.70
N ASN A 278 -23.74 -1.87 -11.44
CA ASN A 278 -23.84 -3.17 -10.77
C ASN A 278 -22.56 -4.04 -10.85
N PRO A 279 -21.35 -3.49 -10.56
CA PRO A 279 -20.04 -4.11 -10.76
C PRO A 279 -19.95 -5.56 -10.24
N ASP A 280 -19.25 -6.43 -10.99
CA ASP A 280 -18.86 -7.76 -10.52
C ASP A 280 -17.48 -7.71 -9.86
N PHE A 281 -17.44 -8.01 -8.57
CA PHE A 281 -16.21 -8.13 -7.80
C PHE A 281 -15.90 -9.56 -7.36
N GLY A 282 -16.66 -10.55 -7.84
CA GLY A 282 -16.43 -11.97 -7.56
C GLY A 282 -15.13 -12.54 -8.13
N GLN A 283 -14.40 -11.75 -8.93
CA GLN A 283 -13.07 -12.08 -9.46
C GLN A 283 -11.92 -11.73 -8.52
N ALA A 284 -12.18 -10.98 -7.43
CA ALA A 284 -11.15 -10.65 -6.45
C ALA A 284 -10.84 -11.84 -5.54
N GLU A 285 -9.56 -12.02 -5.18
CA GLU A 285 -9.15 -13.03 -4.18
C GLU A 285 -9.92 -12.83 -2.87
N VAL A 286 -10.27 -13.93 -2.21
CA VAL A 286 -10.93 -13.92 -0.89
C VAL A 286 -9.97 -13.37 0.15
N ASP A 287 -10.48 -12.55 1.06
CA ASP A 287 -9.68 -11.98 2.15
C ASP A 287 -9.12 -13.10 3.06
N PRO A 288 -7.85 -13.00 3.51
CA PRO A 288 -7.26 -13.99 4.42
C PRO A 288 -8.03 -14.10 5.74
N ALA A 289 -8.08 -15.30 6.31
CA ALA A 289 -8.68 -15.50 7.63
C ALA A 289 -7.74 -14.97 8.72
N VAL A 290 -8.24 -14.06 9.57
CA VAL A 290 -7.49 -13.48 10.70
C VAL A 290 -8.28 -13.65 11.98
N VAL A 291 -7.65 -14.25 13.00
CA VAL A 291 -8.19 -14.26 14.37
C VAL A 291 -7.80 -12.94 15.02
N ASN A 292 -8.77 -12.05 15.20
CA ASN A 292 -8.56 -10.73 15.80
C ASN A 292 -9.19 -10.67 17.21
N LEU A 293 -8.35 -10.57 18.23
CA LEU A 293 -8.76 -10.42 19.64
C LEU A 293 -8.71 -8.95 20.13
N SER A 294 -8.39 -8.03 19.22
CA SER A 294 -8.39 -6.60 19.51
C SER A 294 -9.79 -6.00 19.32
N ALA A 295 -10.03 -4.80 19.86
CA ALA A 295 -11.25 -4.05 19.60
C ALA A 295 -11.15 -3.14 18.35
N TYR A 296 -10.10 -3.31 17.54
CA TYR A 296 -9.88 -2.56 16.31
C TYR A 296 -10.18 -3.44 15.11
N GLU A 297 -10.66 -2.84 14.04
CA GLU A 297 -10.87 -3.53 12.77
C GLU A 297 -9.55 -3.88 12.07
N VAL A 298 -9.59 -4.92 11.24
CA VAL A 298 -8.48 -5.35 10.39
C VAL A 298 -8.51 -4.56 9.08
N PHE A 299 -7.34 -4.09 8.63
CA PHE A 299 -7.20 -3.45 7.33
C PHE A 299 -6.98 -4.52 6.25
N TYR A 300 -7.78 -4.48 5.18
CA TYR A 300 -7.62 -5.32 4.00
C TYR A 300 -7.25 -4.48 2.79
N GLU A 301 -6.25 -4.91 2.01
CA GLU A 301 -5.88 -4.24 0.76
C GLU A 301 -7.00 -4.30 -0.29
N GLU A 302 -7.13 -3.30 -1.15
CA GLU A 302 -8.09 -3.34 -2.25
C GLU A 302 -7.66 -4.32 -3.34
N ARG A 303 -8.58 -5.17 -3.80
CA ARG A 303 -8.32 -6.21 -4.81
C ARG A 303 -9.19 -6.06 -6.07
N ARG A 304 -10.12 -5.09 -6.08
CA ARG A 304 -11.06 -4.84 -7.18
C ARG A 304 -10.48 -3.82 -8.18
N SER A 305 -10.23 -4.24 -9.42
CA SER A 305 -9.55 -3.43 -10.46
C SER A 305 -10.12 -2.01 -10.64
N PHE A 306 -11.44 -1.84 -10.56
CA PHE A 306 -12.09 -0.52 -10.65
C PHE A 306 -11.54 0.48 -9.60
N PHE A 307 -11.25 0.02 -8.39
CA PHE A 307 -10.75 0.88 -7.31
C PHE A 307 -9.23 0.99 -7.28
N ILE A 308 -8.50 0.00 -7.81
CA ILE A 308 -7.03 -0.01 -7.82
C ILE A 308 -6.49 0.93 -8.91
N GLU A 309 -7.04 0.88 -10.13
CA GLU A 309 -6.49 1.67 -11.25
C GLU A 309 -6.46 3.17 -10.91
N GLY A 310 -5.29 3.80 -10.92
CA GLY A 310 -5.15 5.22 -10.61
C GLY A 310 -5.52 5.59 -9.16
N SER A 311 -5.52 4.62 -8.24
CA SER A 311 -5.72 4.83 -6.81
C SER A 311 -4.68 5.78 -6.20
N SER A 312 -3.46 5.77 -6.74
CA SER A 312 -2.36 6.67 -6.38
C SER A 312 -2.72 8.16 -6.50
N ILE A 313 -3.69 8.53 -7.34
CA ILE A 313 -4.19 9.91 -7.42
C ILE A 313 -4.86 10.33 -6.11
N PHE A 314 -5.48 9.41 -5.39
CA PHE A 314 -6.13 9.64 -4.10
C PHE A 314 -5.18 9.52 -2.91
N ASP A 315 -3.87 9.35 -3.13
CA ASP A 315 -2.91 9.43 -2.04
C ASP A 315 -2.88 10.84 -1.43
N PHE A 316 -2.69 10.88 -0.12
CA PHE A 316 -2.72 12.11 0.67
C PHE A 316 -1.56 12.13 1.66
N GLY A 317 -0.84 13.25 1.75
CA GLY A 317 0.11 13.52 2.83
C GLY A 317 1.50 12.88 2.72
N ASN A 318 1.80 12.17 1.61
CA ASN A 318 3.08 11.47 1.40
C ASN A 318 3.90 12.00 0.21
N GLY A 319 3.49 13.10 -0.42
CA GLY A 319 4.11 13.61 -1.65
C GLY A 319 5.49 14.26 -1.43
N GLY A 320 6.34 14.19 -2.46
CA GLY A 320 7.61 14.91 -2.58
C GLY A 320 8.82 14.31 -1.86
N ALA A 321 8.62 13.61 -0.74
CA ALA A 321 9.70 12.93 -0.02
C ALA A 321 9.88 11.47 -0.48
N ASN A 322 11.14 11.02 -0.54
CA ASN A 322 11.50 9.66 -0.97
C ASN A 322 11.89 8.74 0.20
N ASP A 323 11.91 9.27 1.42
CA ASP A 323 12.20 8.54 2.66
C ASP A 323 11.15 8.94 3.72
N SER A 324 10.21 8.04 4.01
CA SER A 324 9.06 8.29 4.87
C SER A 324 9.06 7.35 6.06
N TRP A 325 9.81 7.73 7.10
CA TRP A 325 9.78 7.01 8.39
C TRP A 325 8.54 7.40 9.18
N ASN A 326 7.90 6.41 9.80
CA ASN A 326 6.80 6.61 10.73
C ASN A 326 6.95 5.68 11.92
N PHE A 327 6.82 6.23 13.13
CA PHE A 327 6.89 5.48 14.38
C PHE A 327 5.59 5.62 15.15
N ASN A 328 4.82 4.53 15.16
CA ASN A 328 3.51 4.44 15.80
C ASN A 328 2.54 5.58 15.41
N TRP A 329 2.69 6.06 14.16
CA TRP A 329 1.83 7.05 13.53
C TRP A 329 1.23 6.40 12.28
N GLY A 330 -0.10 6.35 12.20
CA GLY A 330 -0.79 5.79 11.04
C GLY A 330 -0.66 6.69 9.81
N ASN A 331 -0.62 6.09 8.63
CA ASN A 331 -0.73 6.86 7.39
C ASN A 331 -2.11 7.53 7.32
N PRO A 332 -2.22 8.76 6.79
CA PRO A 332 -3.50 9.46 6.69
C PRO A 332 -4.40 8.79 5.64
N GLN A 333 -5.25 7.85 6.06
CA GLN A 333 -6.18 7.15 5.18
C GLN A 333 -7.57 7.78 5.25
N PHE A 334 -7.77 8.85 4.47
CA PHE A 334 -9.09 9.47 4.28
C PHE A 334 -9.95 8.74 3.26
N PHE A 335 -9.33 7.94 2.38
CA PHE A 335 -10.00 7.13 1.38
C PHE A 335 -9.57 5.66 1.49
N TYR A 336 -10.55 4.79 1.74
CA TYR A 336 -10.44 3.35 1.85
C TYR A 336 -11.62 2.72 1.11
N SER A 337 -11.39 2.35 -0.16
CA SER A 337 -12.43 1.91 -1.09
C SER A 337 -13.20 0.67 -0.64
N ARG A 338 -12.62 -0.18 0.20
CA ARG A 338 -13.28 -1.36 0.82
C ARG A 338 -14.49 -0.99 1.69
N ARG A 339 -14.66 0.29 2.08
CA ARG A 339 -15.90 0.77 2.71
C ARG A 339 -17.09 0.69 1.75
N ILE A 340 -16.86 0.87 0.45
CA ILE A 340 -17.90 0.87 -0.58
C ILE A 340 -18.21 -0.58 -0.98
N GLY A 341 -19.42 -1.03 -0.67
CA GLY A 341 -19.87 -2.40 -0.91
C GLY A 341 -19.38 -3.42 0.13
N ARG A 342 -19.01 -2.95 1.33
CA ARG A 342 -18.67 -3.80 2.48
C ARG A 342 -19.85 -4.67 2.92
N ARG A 343 -19.62 -5.63 3.81
CA ARG A 343 -20.69 -6.41 4.45
C ARG A 343 -21.68 -5.49 5.20
N PRO A 344 -23.00 -5.77 5.14
CA PRO A 344 -24.00 -5.05 5.91
C PRO A 344 -23.63 -4.91 7.39
N GLN A 345 -23.86 -3.72 7.95
CA GLN A 345 -23.51 -3.39 9.33
C GLN A 345 -24.67 -3.52 10.32
N GLY A 346 -25.91 -3.43 9.83
CA GLY A 346 -27.09 -3.62 10.64
C GLY A 346 -27.31 -5.08 11.02
N SER A 347 -28.11 -5.28 12.06
CA SER A 347 -28.57 -6.61 12.49
C SER A 347 -30.04 -6.80 12.13
N PRO A 348 -30.48 -8.03 11.79
CA PRO A 348 -31.90 -8.33 11.63
C PRO A 348 -32.69 -8.00 12.90
N VAL A 349 -33.93 -7.57 12.73
CA VAL A 349 -34.82 -7.17 13.83
C VAL A 349 -35.56 -8.39 14.39
N HIS A 350 -35.88 -9.36 13.53
CA HIS A 350 -36.53 -10.60 13.91
C HIS A 350 -35.52 -11.66 14.35
N GLU A 351 -35.87 -12.43 15.39
CA GLU A 351 -35.10 -13.59 15.86
C GLU A 351 -35.35 -14.81 14.97
N GLY A 352 -34.32 -15.61 14.70
CA GLY A 352 -34.44 -16.85 13.92
C GLY A 352 -33.18 -17.17 13.13
N PHE A 353 -33.30 -18.10 12.17
CA PHE A 353 -32.24 -18.31 11.18
C PHE A 353 -32.22 -17.11 10.24
N SER A 354 -31.05 -16.56 9.94
CA SER A 354 -30.93 -15.38 9.08
C SER A 354 -29.89 -15.58 7.98
N ASP A 355 -30.24 -15.22 6.76
CA ASP A 355 -29.35 -15.10 5.62
C ASP A 355 -29.07 -13.63 5.33
N ILE A 356 -27.90 -13.18 5.77
CA ILE A 356 -27.41 -11.81 5.59
C ILE A 356 -26.47 -11.81 4.39
N PRO A 357 -26.63 -10.88 3.42
CA PRO A 357 -25.71 -10.76 2.30
C PRO A 357 -24.23 -10.64 2.74
N ASP A 358 -23.33 -11.28 1.98
CA ASP A 358 -21.89 -11.24 2.26
C ASP A 358 -21.27 -9.84 1.98
N GLY A 359 -21.94 -9.01 1.16
CA GLY A 359 -21.53 -7.67 0.79
C GLY A 359 -22.71 -6.82 0.30
N THR A 360 -22.59 -5.50 0.41
CA THR A 360 -23.60 -4.54 -0.07
C THR A 360 -23.39 -4.27 -1.56
N ARG A 361 -24.47 -4.38 -2.34
CA ARG A 361 -24.42 -4.16 -3.79
C ARG A 361 -24.17 -2.69 -4.12
N ILE A 362 -23.17 -2.44 -4.95
CA ILE A 362 -22.96 -1.13 -5.57
C ILE A 362 -23.94 -1.00 -6.74
N LEU A 363 -24.86 -0.03 -6.69
CA LEU A 363 -25.79 0.21 -7.79
C LEU A 363 -25.07 0.80 -9.01
N GLY A 364 -24.14 1.72 -8.75
CA GLY A 364 -23.24 2.25 -9.75
C GLY A 364 -22.14 3.10 -9.12
N ALA A 365 -21.05 3.23 -9.85
CA ALA A 365 -19.93 4.09 -9.48
C ALA A 365 -19.34 4.76 -10.71
N ALA A 366 -18.78 5.95 -10.52
CA ALA A 366 -18.04 6.69 -11.53
C ALA A 366 -16.77 7.26 -10.89
N LYS A 367 -15.66 7.16 -11.61
CA LYS A 367 -14.34 7.64 -11.22
C LYS A 367 -13.76 8.45 -12.37
N LEU A 368 -13.46 9.71 -12.10
CA LEU A 368 -12.76 10.62 -12.98
C LEU A 368 -11.32 10.75 -12.48
N SER A 369 -10.33 10.45 -13.30
CA SER A 369 -8.93 10.46 -12.87
C SER A 369 -7.97 10.89 -13.98
N GLY A 370 -6.97 11.71 -13.63
CA GLY A 370 -5.91 12.12 -14.54
C GLY A 370 -5.50 13.58 -14.39
N ASN A 371 -4.87 14.14 -15.42
CA ASN A 371 -4.40 15.52 -15.43
C ASN A 371 -5.35 16.41 -16.25
N VAL A 372 -5.73 17.56 -15.70
CA VAL A 372 -6.54 18.57 -16.42
C VAL A 372 -5.66 19.57 -17.17
N ALA A 373 -4.45 19.78 -16.68
CA ALA A 373 -3.36 20.53 -17.29
C ALA A 373 -2.02 19.96 -16.81
N ASP A 374 -0.90 20.34 -17.41
CA ASP A 374 0.44 19.79 -17.13
C ASP A 374 0.85 19.85 -15.65
N GLN A 375 0.24 20.75 -14.87
CA GLN A 375 0.54 20.96 -13.46
C GLN A 375 -0.61 20.61 -12.52
N TRP A 376 -1.75 20.14 -13.03
CA TRP A 376 -2.96 19.89 -12.25
C TRP A 376 -3.46 18.46 -12.41
N THR A 377 -3.43 17.71 -11.33
CA THR A 377 -4.00 16.36 -11.22
C THR A 377 -5.35 16.43 -10.52
N LEU A 378 -6.34 15.71 -11.05
CA LEU A 378 -7.69 15.61 -10.52
C LEU A 378 -8.09 14.14 -10.40
N GLY A 379 -8.62 13.77 -9.23
CA GLY A 379 -9.32 12.52 -8.97
C GLY A 379 -10.68 12.82 -8.38
N ALA A 380 -11.73 12.18 -8.86
CA ALA A 380 -13.04 12.21 -8.24
C ALA A 380 -13.68 10.82 -8.36
N LEU A 381 -14.29 10.33 -7.30
CA LEU A 381 -15.07 9.09 -7.32
C LEU A 381 -16.40 9.33 -6.64
N SER A 382 -17.45 8.77 -7.22
CA SER A 382 -18.83 8.83 -6.75
C SER A 382 -19.43 7.44 -6.87
N ALA A 383 -19.98 6.90 -5.78
CA ALA A 383 -20.60 5.58 -5.76
C ALA A 383 -21.90 5.60 -4.94
N VAL A 384 -22.87 4.79 -5.35
CA VAL A 384 -24.13 4.59 -4.61
C VAL A 384 -24.30 3.10 -4.35
N THR A 385 -24.60 2.75 -3.11
CA THR A 385 -24.91 1.37 -2.70
C THR A 385 -26.39 1.20 -2.42
N ALA A 386 -26.92 0.00 -2.65
CA ALA A 386 -28.31 -0.33 -2.39
C ALA A 386 -28.60 -0.46 -0.89
N SER A 387 -29.87 -0.32 -0.51
CA SER A 387 -30.33 -0.96 0.74
C SER A 387 -30.24 -2.47 0.61
N GLU A 388 -29.78 -3.14 1.65
CA GLU A 388 -29.66 -4.60 1.71
C GLU A 388 -30.62 -5.19 2.73
N PHE A 389 -31.09 -6.39 2.44
CA PHE A 389 -32.09 -7.09 3.26
C PHE A 389 -31.59 -8.47 3.64
N ALA A 390 -31.70 -8.80 4.93
CA ALA A 390 -31.54 -10.14 5.44
C ALA A 390 -32.86 -10.89 5.35
N ARG A 391 -32.80 -12.14 4.87
CA ARG A 391 -33.96 -13.05 4.94
C ARG A 391 -33.92 -13.74 6.29
N VAL A 392 -34.97 -13.61 7.08
CA VAL A 392 -35.07 -14.23 8.41
C VAL A 392 -36.18 -15.25 8.40
N ASP A 393 -35.94 -16.44 8.95
CA ASP A 393 -36.96 -17.45 9.21
C ASP A 393 -37.11 -17.62 10.72
N SER A 394 -38.24 -17.14 11.24
CA SER A 394 -38.62 -17.29 12.64
C SER A 394 -39.70 -18.35 12.75
N SER A 395 -39.30 -19.57 13.13
CA SER A 395 -40.22 -20.70 13.31
C SER A 395 -41.13 -20.98 12.09
N GLY A 396 -40.59 -20.86 10.87
CA GLY A 396 -41.31 -21.08 9.62
C GLY A 396 -42.01 -19.85 9.02
N THR A 397 -41.98 -18.71 9.71
CA THR A 397 -42.46 -17.43 9.15
C THR A 397 -41.26 -16.65 8.62
N ARG A 398 -41.35 -16.20 7.35
CA ARG A 398 -40.25 -15.50 6.68
C ARG A 398 -40.42 -13.98 6.71
N PHE A 399 -39.35 -13.29 7.10
CA PHE A 399 -39.23 -11.84 7.13
C PHE A 399 -38.10 -11.37 6.21
N SER A 400 -38.15 -10.09 5.83
CA SER A 400 -37.13 -9.41 5.05
C SER A 400 -36.76 -8.15 5.81
N ASP A 401 -35.68 -8.22 6.58
CA ASP A 401 -35.25 -7.13 7.45
C ASP A 401 -34.18 -6.33 6.75
N GLU A 402 -34.34 -5.01 6.66
CA GLU A 402 -33.28 -4.15 6.15
C GLU A 402 -32.07 -4.21 7.11
N VAL A 403 -30.87 -4.46 6.57
CA VAL A 403 -29.62 -4.60 7.33
C VAL A 403 -28.52 -3.66 6.85
N GLU A 404 -28.72 -2.95 5.74
CA GLU A 404 -27.88 -1.83 5.32
C GLU A 404 -28.77 -0.80 4.63
N PRO A 405 -28.66 0.50 4.96
CA PRO A 405 -29.37 1.55 4.25
C PRO A 405 -28.72 1.90 2.90
N LEU A 406 -29.49 2.51 2.01
CA LEU A 406 -28.93 3.17 0.82
C LEU A 406 -27.90 4.21 1.24
N ALA A 407 -26.73 4.21 0.59
CA ALA A 407 -25.65 5.12 0.91
C ALA A 407 -24.96 5.68 -0.33
N TYR A 408 -24.57 6.95 -0.25
CA TYR A 408 -23.73 7.66 -1.20
C TYR A 408 -22.31 7.79 -0.62
N TYR A 409 -21.32 7.55 -1.47
CA TYR A 409 -19.90 7.73 -1.17
C TYR A 409 -19.26 8.61 -2.24
N GLY A 410 -18.54 9.65 -1.81
CA GLY A 410 -17.86 10.59 -2.69
C GLY A 410 -16.46 10.92 -2.20
N VAL A 411 -15.50 10.99 -3.10
CA VAL A 411 -14.16 11.54 -2.84
C VAL A 411 -13.75 12.44 -4.00
N VAL A 412 -13.13 13.58 -3.69
CA VAL A 412 -12.53 14.48 -4.66
C VAL A 412 -11.13 14.84 -4.17
N ARG A 413 -10.16 14.81 -5.08
CA ARG A 413 -8.75 15.10 -4.85
C ARG A 413 -8.25 15.97 -5.99
N SER A 414 -7.62 17.09 -5.65
CA SER A 414 -7.01 17.99 -6.64
C SER A 414 -5.64 18.43 -6.16
N GLN A 415 -4.63 18.33 -7.01
CA GLN A 415 -3.25 18.67 -6.67
C GLN A 415 -2.64 19.53 -7.77
N LYS A 416 -2.05 20.66 -7.37
CA LYS A 416 -1.31 21.55 -8.25
C LYS A 416 0.17 21.50 -7.93
N GLN A 417 1.00 21.35 -8.95
CA GLN A 417 2.45 21.43 -8.85
C GLN A 417 2.97 22.77 -9.33
N PHE A 418 4.11 23.21 -8.78
CA PHE A 418 4.75 24.47 -9.12
C PHE A 418 6.25 24.29 -9.31
N GLY A 419 6.87 25.19 -10.07
CA GLY A 419 8.33 25.27 -10.22
C GLY A 419 8.96 23.96 -10.70
N ASN A 420 8.38 23.31 -11.72
CA ASN A 420 8.82 22.03 -12.26
C ASN A 420 8.87 20.90 -11.20
N GLY A 421 7.77 20.76 -10.46
CA GLY A 421 7.61 19.74 -9.42
C GLY A 421 8.36 20.02 -8.11
N ARG A 422 8.99 21.20 -7.98
CA ARG A 422 9.70 21.59 -6.73
C ARG A 422 8.76 21.82 -5.55
N GLN A 423 7.51 22.14 -5.85
CA GLN A 423 6.49 22.36 -4.85
C GLN A 423 5.19 21.75 -5.34
N ALA A 424 4.32 21.37 -4.41
CA ALA A 424 2.92 21.16 -4.73
C ALA A 424 2.04 21.48 -3.54
N LEU A 425 0.79 21.77 -3.88
CA LEU A 425 -0.30 21.92 -2.94
C LEU A 425 -1.46 21.07 -3.42
N GLY A 426 -2.02 20.29 -2.52
CA GLY A 426 -3.15 19.44 -2.76
C GLY A 426 -4.29 19.69 -1.78
N MET A 427 -5.49 19.36 -2.22
CA MET A 427 -6.68 19.28 -1.39
C MET A 427 -7.41 17.96 -1.64
N MET A 428 -8.01 17.41 -0.61
CA MET A 428 -8.88 16.23 -0.65
C MET A 428 -10.16 16.50 0.14
N GLY A 429 -11.29 16.05 -0.38
CA GLY A 429 -12.56 16.01 0.34
C GLY A 429 -13.23 14.64 0.21
N THR A 430 -13.85 14.16 1.28
CA THR A 430 -14.65 12.94 1.28
C THR A 430 -16.04 13.21 1.84
N ALA A 431 -17.02 12.46 1.36
CA ALA A 431 -18.42 12.54 1.77
C ALA A 431 -19.03 11.14 1.83
N THR A 432 -19.71 10.83 2.93
CA THR A 432 -20.61 9.69 3.05
C THR A 432 -21.95 10.20 3.51
N VAL A 433 -23.02 9.80 2.84
CA VAL A 433 -24.40 10.19 3.18
C VAL A 433 -25.29 8.97 3.10
N ARG A 434 -26.08 8.72 4.16
CA ARG A 434 -26.96 7.54 4.25
C ARG A 434 -28.41 7.94 4.35
N ASP A 435 -29.28 7.15 3.72
CA ASP A 435 -30.72 7.23 3.91
C ASP A 435 -31.13 6.46 5.17
N LEU A 436 -31.26 7.17 6.28
CA LEU A 436 -31.68 6.60 7.57
C LEU A 436 -33.19 6.74 7.79
N SER A 437 -34.00 6.58 6.72
CA SER A 437 -35.46 6.60 6.82
C SER A 437 -36.01 5.48 7.71
N ASN A 438 -35.31 4.35 7.79
CA ASN A 438 -35.61 3.29 8.74
C ASN A 438 -35.06 3.64 10.13
N PRO A 439 -35.92 3.84 11.15
CA PRO A 439 -35.49 4.26 12.49
C PRO A 439 -34.51 3.31 13.15
N ALA A 440 -34.50 2.03 12.79
CA ALA A 440 -33.59 1.02 13.35
C ALA A 440 -32.10 1.39 13.19
N PHE A 441 -31.75 2.14 12.14
CA PHE A 441 -30.36 2.54 11.88
C PHE A 441 -29.96 3.87 12.52
N THR A 442 -30.92 4.70 12.93
CA THR A 442 -30.64 6.06 13.41
C THR A 442 -29.71 6.09 14.63
N SER A 443 -29.73 5.05 15.46
CA SER A 443 -28.84 4.89 16.63
C SER A 443 -27.57 4.06 16.35
N GLN A 444 -27.48 3.44 15.18
CA GLN A 444 -26.39 2.51 14.82
C GLN A 444 -25.35 3.14 13.89
N MET A 445 -25.76 4.11 13.07
CA MET A 445 -24.93 4.73 12.05
C MET A 445 -25.18 6.23 11.95
N ASN A 446 -24.16 6.95 11.54
CA ASN A 446 -24.23 8.37 11.23
C ASN A 446 -24.93 8.62 9.90
N ARG A 447 -25.69 9.72 9.85
CA ARG A 447 -26.40 10.17 8.66
C ARG A 447 -25.43 10.69 7.61
N SER A 448 -24.43 11.46 8.04
CA SER A 448 -23.40 11.99 7.16
C SER A 448 -22.04 12.07 7.83
N ALA A 449 -21.00 11.94 7.01
CA ALA A 449 -19.61 12.13 7.40
C ALA A 449 -18.85 12.82 6.28
N PHE A 450 -18.12 13.87 6.64
CA PHE A 450 -17.31 14.67 5.74
C PHE A 450 -15.89 14.77 6.26
N SER A 451 -14.90 14.66 5.36
CA SER A 451 -13.52 15.03 5.66
C SER A 451 -13.02 16.04 4.63
N PHE A 452 -12.14 16.94 5.05
CA PHE A 452 -11.43 17.85 4.15
C PHE A 452 -9.99 18.02 4.63
N GLY A 453 -9.05 17.98 3.70
CA GLY A 453 -7.64 18.10 4.01
C GLY A 453 -6.84 18.82 2.93
N LEU A 454 -5.74 19.41 3.36
CA LEU A 454 -4.69 20.00 2.53
C LEU A 454 -3.38 19.26 2.77
N ASP A 455 -2.63 19.02 1.71
CA ASP A 455 -1.29 18.44 1.77
C ASP A 455 -0.35 19.11 0.77
N GLY A 456 0.95 18.89 0.92
CA GLY A 456 1.91 19.44 -0.01
C GLY A 456 3.35 19.32 0.46
N TRP A 457 4.26 19.76 -0.40
CA TRP A 457 5.68 19.79 -0.09
C TRP A 457 6.39 20.94 -0.78
N THR A 458 7.60 21.22 -0.31
CA THR A 458 8.52 22.18 -0.89
C THR A 458 9.96 21.69 -0.74
N PHE A 459 10.70 21.63 -1.84
CA PHE A 459 12.15 21.41 -1.81
C PHE A 459 12.88 22.69 -1.42
N LEU A 460 13.67 22.62 -0.36
CA LEU A 460 14.35 23.78 0.25
C LEU A 460 15.60 24.22 -0.52
N ASP A 461 16.18 23.32 -1.31
CA ASP A 461 17.38 23.58 -2.11
C ASP A 461 17.18 23.19 -3.59
N SER A 462 18.07 23.68 -4.45
CA SER A 462 18.03 23.43 -5.89
C SER A 462 18.40 21.99 -6.29
N ALA A 463 19.16 21.29 -5.45
CA ALA A 463 19.52 19.89 -5.67
C ALA A 463 18.38 18.93 -5.28
N LYS A 464 17.28 19.43 -4.69
CA LYS A 464 16.17 18.64 -4.13
C LYS A 464 16.65 17.68 -3.02
N MET A 465 17.69 18.06 -2.29
CA MET A 465 18.26 17.25 -1.20
C MET A 465 17.37 17.29 0.04
N TRP A 466 16.82 18.46 0.36
CA TRP A 466 16.00 18.75 1.52
C TRP A 466 14.56 19.06 1.09
N VAL A 467 13.60 18.41 1.75
CA VAL A 467 12.18 18.64 1.50
C VAL A 467 11.42 18.76 2.81
N VAL A 468 10.53 19.74 2.87
CA VAL A 468 9.48 19.82 3.89
C VAL A 468 8.19 19.35 3.24
N THR A 469 7.54 18.36 3.84
CA THR A 469 6.25 17.82 3.37
C THR A 469 5.31 17.65 4.55
N GLY A 470 4.01 17.76 4.33
CA GLY A 470 3.05 17.62 5.41
C GLY A 470 1.61 17.75 4.96
N TYR A 471 0.72 17.56 5.92
CA TYR A 471 -0.72 17.67 5.72
C TYR A 471 -1.44 18.18 6.96
N ALA A 472 -2.64 18.71 6.74
CA ALA A 472 -3.60 19.06 7.77
C ALA A 472 -5.02 18.76 7.25
N ALA A 473 -5.85 18.14 8.07
CA ALA A 473 -7.20 17.75 7.69
C ALA A 473 -8.16 17.82 8.88
N GLY A 474 -9.45 17.94 8.58
CA GLY A 474 -10.54 17.96 9.55
C GLY A 474 -11.71 17.09 9.12
N THR A 475 -12.50 16.65 10.09
CA THR A 475 -13.65 15.78 9.91
C THR A 475 -14.89 16.36 10.58
N SER A 476 -16.07 16.07 10.03
CA SER A 476 -17.36 16.40 10.61
C SER A 476 -18.35 15.26 10.35
N VAL A 477 -18.89 14.70 11.42
CA VAL A 477 -19.87 13.63 11.40
C VAL A 477 -21.16 14.10 12.05
N GLN A 478 -22.30 13.77 11.46
CA GLN A 478 -23.62 14.14 11.96
C GLN A 478 -24.51 12.89 12.09
N GLY A 479 -25.22 12.79 13.21
CA GLY A 479 -26.01 11.63 13.56
C GLY A 479 -27.03 11.93 14.66
N SER A 480 -27.72 10.89 15.14
CA SER A 480 -28.52 10.98 16.35
C SER A 480 -27.62 11.15 17.59
N PRO A 481 -28.16 11.63 18.72
CA PRO A 481 -27.43 11.62 19.99
C PRO A 481 -26.89 10.24 20.36
N GLU A 482 -27.65 9.16 20.10
CA GLU A 482 -27.24 7.79 20.39
C GLU A 482 -26.06 7.34 19.53
N ASP A 483 -26.06 7.70 18.23
CA ASP A 483 -24.98 7.38 17.31
C ASP A 483 -23.69 8.14 17.64
N ILE A 484 -23.79 9.44 17.92
CA ILE A 484 -22.64 10.25 18.30
C ILE A 484 -22.08 9.81 19.66
N LEU A 485 -22.95 9.43 20.60
CA LEU A 485 -22.54 8.84 21.87
C LEU A 485 -21.76 7.53 21.65
N ARG A 486 -22.20 6.67 20.72
CA ARG A 486 -21.48 5.45 20.30
C ARG A 486 -20.10 5.80 19.73
N LEU A 487 -19.98 6.82 18.89
CA LEU A 487 -18.70 7.27 18.32
C LEU A 487 -17.74 7.82 19.38
N GLN A 488 -18.23 8.62 20.32
CA GLN A 488 -17.45 9.15 21.45
C GLN A 488 -16.92 8.03 22.35
N ARG A 489 -17.75 6.99 22.58
CA ARG A 489 -17.39 5.84 23.42
C ARG A 489 -16.59 4.76 22.72
N SER A 490 -16.38 4.88 21.42
CA SER A 490 -15.67 3.88 20.63
C SER A 490 -14.22 3.69 21.12
N PRO A 491 -13.63 2.48 20.99
CA PRO A 491 -12.24 2.20 21.39
C PRO A 491 -11.16 3.06 20.69
N VAL A 492 -11.55 3.76 19.62
CA VAL A 492 -10.69 4.72 18.90
C VAL A 492 -10.50 6.01 19.70
N ARG A 493 -11.49 6.39 20.53
CA ARG A 493 -11.56 7.69 21.24
C ARG A 493 -11.67 7.58 22.76
N ASN A 494 -12.54 6.70 23.25
CA ASN A 494 -12.80 6.49 24.68
C ASN A 494 -13.03 7.79 25.48
N PHE A 495 -13.96 8.66 25.08
CA PHE A 495 -14.23 9.93 25.82
C PHE A 495 -14.77 9.71 27.23
N GLN A 496 -15.33 8.54 27.52
CA GLN A 496 -15.87 8.15 28.83
C GLN A 496 -14.81 7.86 29.89
N ARG A 497 -13.53 7.99 29.56
CA ARG A 497 -12.44 7.72 30.50
C ARG A 497 -12.58 8.59 31.76
N PRO A 498 -12.53 8.00 32.95
CA PRO A 498 -12.76 8.75 34.20
C PRO A 498 -11.61 9.68 34.58
N ASP A 499 -10.42 9.47 34.02
CA ASP A 499 -9.18 10.21 34.33
C ASP A 499 -8.71 11.14 33.21
N ALA A 500 -9.47 11.23 32.10
CA ALA A 500 -9.22 12.18 31.04
C ALA A 500 -9.84 13.54 31.40
N THR A 501 -9.03 14.60 31.48
CA THR A 501 -9.52 15.94 31.86
C THR A 501 -9.75 16.87 30.67
N HIS A 502 -9.36 16.45 29.46
CA HIS A 502 -9.41 17.26 28.23
C HIS A 502 -10.51 16.82 27.25
N VAL A 503 -11.23 15.75 27.56
CA VAL A 503 -12.38 15.24 26.81
C VAL A 503 -13.50 14.86 27.78
N GLU A 504 -14.74 14.96 27.34
CA GLU A 504 -15.91 14.54 28.09
C GLU A 504 -16.98 13.96 27.15
N VAL A 505 -17.87 13.14 27.70
CA VAL A 505 -19.00 12.60 26.95
C VAL A 505 -20.15 13.59 26.94
N ASP A 506 -20.54 14.03 25.75
CA ASP A 506 -21.78 14.79 25.54
C ASP A 506 -22.84 13.86 24.94
N SER A 507 -23.80 13.43 25.76
CA SER A 507 -24.90 12.55 25.34
C SER A 507 -25.98 13.24 24.51
N ALA A 508 -25.97 14.56 24.42
CA ALA A 508 -26.92 15.33 23.61
C ALA A 508 -26.31 15.75 22.26
N ALA A 509 -25.02 15.50 22.04
CA ALA A 509 -24.31 15.86 20.82
C ALA A 509 -24.91 15.17 19.59
N THR A 510 -25.25 15.95 18.57
CA THR A 510 -25.72 15.45 17.26
C THR A 510 -24.64 15.53 16.18
N SER A 511 -23.42 15.92 16.57
CA SER A 511 -22.26 15.93 15.69
C SER A 511 -20.96 15.67 16.43
N LEU A 512 -19.95 15.19 15.71
CA LEU A 512 -18.59 14.99 16.19
C LEU A 512 -17.61 15.54 15.14
N GLY A 513 -16.60 16.28 15.58
CA GLY A 513 -15.59 16.84 14.69
C GLY A 513 -14.19 16.76 15.29
N GLY A 514 -13.19 16.77 14.42
CA GLY A 514 -11.79 16.73 14.83
C GLY A 514 -10.85 17.04 13.68
N TRP A 515 -9.56 17.03 13.98
CA TRP A 515 -8.50 17.39 13.05
C TRP A 515 -7.25 16.53 13.25
N VAL A 516 -6.42 16.51 12.22
CA VAL A 516 -5.10 15.88 12.23
C VAL A 516 -4.11 16.72 11.43
N THR A 517 -2.87 16.78 11.88
CA THR A 517 -1.76 17.35 11.11
C THR A 517 -0.49 16.54 11.31
N ARG A 518 0.36 16.53 10.29
CA ARG A 518 1.68 15.91 10.33
C ARG A 518 2.61 16.63 9.38
N TRP A 519 3.84 16.87 9.83
CA TRP A 519 4.90 17.52 9.08
C TRP A 519 6.16 16.70 9.16
N TYR A 520 6.91 16.70 8.06
CA TYR A 520 8.18 16.02 7.93
C TYR A 520 9.23 16.98 7.37
N LEU A 521 10.43 16.91 7.93
CA LEU A 521 11.65 17.43 7.32
C LEU A 521 12.52 16.23 6.91
N ASN A 522 12.85 16.15 5.63
CA ASN A 522 13.65 15.07 5.07
C ASN A 522 14.92 15.60 4.42
N LYS A 523 16.03 14.88 4.65
CA LYS A 523 17.21 14.90 3.79
C LYS A 523 17.27 13.56 3.06
N GLN A 524 17.14 13.56 1.74
CA GLN A 524 16.89 12.34 0.96
C GLN A 524 17.99 11.96 -0.05
N GLN A 525 19.11 12.70 -0.09
CA GLN A 525 20.25 12.42 -0.96
C GLN A 525 21.57 12.28 -0.19
N GLY A 526 22.53 11.57 -0.78
CA GLY A 526 23.87 11.29 -0.23
C GLY A 526 23.95 10.03 0.64
N ASP A 527 25.13 9.77 1.20
CA ASP A 527 25.42 8.56 2.01
C ASP A 527 24.64 8.50 3.34
N TRP A 528 24.05 9.62 3.77
CA TRP A 528 23.17 9.64 4.93
C TRP A 528 21.86 10.37 4.62
N THR A 529 20.75 9.77 5.04
CA THR A 529 19.42 10.36 5.00
C THR A 529 18.93 10.64 6.42
N MET A 530 18.01 11.59 6.55
CA MET A 530 17.37 11.93 7.81
C MET A 530 15.89 12.22 7.58
N ASN A 531 15.06 11.76 8.50
CA ASN A 531 13.63 12.01 8.54
C ASN A 531 13.25 12.47 9.96
N VAL A 532 12.64 13.65 10.06
CA VAL A 532 12.11 14.19 11.31
C VAL A 532 10.61 14.39 11.12
N GLY A 533 9.80 13.75 11.95
CA GLY A 533 8.34 13.87 11.91
C GLY A 533 7.77 14.52 13.17
N LEU A 534 6.76 15.38 13.01
CA LEU A 534 5.97 15.94 14.12
C LEU A 534 4.50 16.06 13.70
N GLY A 535 3.57 15.60 14.53
CA GLY A 535 2.15 15.67 14.24
C GLY A 535 1.26 15.54 15.46
N ALA A 536 -0.02 15.85 15.27
CA ALA A 536 -1.05 15.71 16.28
C ALA A 536 -2.40 15.27 15.67
N VAL A 537 -3.13 14.40 16.38
CA VAL A 537 -4.47 13.93 16.04
C VAL A 537 -5.40 14.29 17.19
N SER A 538 -6.38 15.17 16.96
CA SER A 538 -7.34 15.55 18.00
C SER A 538 -8.23 14.37 18.40
N PRO A 539 -8.75 14.34 19.64
CA PRO A 539 -9.62 13.25 20.10
C PRO A 539 -10.85 12.99 19.21
N GLY A 540 -11.48 14.04 18.67
CA GLY A 540 -12.71 13.94 17.89
C GLY A 540 -12.57 13.59 16.40
N LEU A 541 -11.37 13.30 15.90
CA LEU A 541 -11.17 12.96 14.48
C LEU A 541 -11.93 11.66 14.15
N GLU A 542 -12.79 11.65 13.12
CA GLU A 542 -13.53 10.47 12.64
C GLU A 542 -13.49 10.38 11.11
N THR A 543 -12.83 9.34 10.60
CA THR A 543 -12.64 9.10 9.16
C THR A 543 -13.22 7.77 8.69
N ASN A 544 -13.70 6.89 9.58
CA ASN A 544 -13.95 5.47 9.29
C ASN A 544 -15.14 5.19 8.37
N ASP A 545 -15.91 6.21 7.99
CA ASP A 545 -16.98 6.06 7.00
C ASP A 545 -16.47 5.81 5.58
N LEU A 546 -15.40 6.52 5.19
CA LEU A 546 -14.77 6.35 3.88
C LEU A 546 -13.25 6.20 3.96
N GLY A 547 -12.67 6.26 5.15
CA GLY A 547 -11.25 6.08 5.44
C GLY A 547 -11.01 5.02 6.50
N PHE A 548 -9.84 5.09 7.15
CA PHE A 548 -9.42 4.13 8.16
C PHE A 548 -8.55 4.81 9.22
N ASN A 549 -8.98 4.72 10.48
CA ASN A 549 -8.29 5.26 11.64
C ASN A 549 -8.58 4.40 12.87
N THR A 550 -7.51 4.04 13.58
CA THR A 550 -7.56 3.19 14.77
C THR A 550 -7.16 3.92 16.05
N ARG A 551 -6.75 5.19 15.95
CA ARG A 551 -6.30 5.97 17.12
C ARG A 551 -6.53 7.48 16.96
N THR A 552 -6.96 8.12 18.04
CA THR A 552 -6.95 9.59 18.19
C THR A 552 -6.24 10.00 19.48
N ASP A 553 -6.27 11.29 19.81
CA ASP A 553 -5.70 11.85 21.03
C ASP A 553 -4.19 11.57 21.17
N LEU A 554 -3.44 11.95 20.14
CA LEU A 554 -2.01 11.67 20.04
C LEU A 554 -1.25 12.85 19.46
N ILE A 555 -0.24 13.33 20.18
CA ILE A 555 0.83 14.21 19.72
C ILE A 555 2.08 13.34 19.62
N ASN A 556 2.68 13.23 18.43
CA ASN A 556 3.80 12.32 18.18
C ASN A 556 4.92 13.03 17.44
N GLY A 557 6.17 12.69 17.78
CA GLY A 557 7.33 13.10 17.01
C GLY A 557 8.43 12.05 17.00
N HIS A 558 9.27 12.07 15.96
CA HIS A 558 10.41 11.18 15.83
C HIS A 558 11.55 11.81 15.05
N ILE A 559 12.74 11.24 15.21
CA ILE A 559 13.94 11.53 14.43
C ILE A 559 14.53 10.18 14.02
N ALA A 560 14.78 10.01 12.72
CA ALA A 560 15.44 8.86 12.15
C ALA A 560 16.61 9.30 11.28
N VAL A 561 17.73 8.59 11.37
CA VAL A 561 18.93 8.79 10.54
C VAL A 561 19.34 7.44 9.98
N THR A 562 19.61 7.41 8.69
CA THR A 562 20.11 6.22 8.01
C THR A 562 21.42 6.55 7.31
N TYR A 563 22.43 5.70 7.48
CA TYR A 563 23.67 5.73 6.72
C TYR A 563 23.71 4.55 5.76
N ARG A 564 24.07 4.79 4.49
CA ARG A 564 24.09 3.80 3.40
C ARG A 564 25.51 3.73 2.85
N TRP A 565 26.06 2.53 2.78
CA TRP A 565 27.32 2.25 2.09
C TRP A 565 26.98 1.68 0.71
N PHE A 566 27.14 2.50 -0.33
CA PHE A 566 26.87 2.12 -1.72
C PHE A 566 28.01 1.35 -2.38
N LYS A 567 29.23 1.49 -1.87
CA LYS A 567 30.41 0.82 -2.42
C LYS A 567 30.56 -0.59 -1.84
N PRO A 568 30.66 -1.63 -2.68
CA PRO A 568 30.95 -2.99 -2.22
C PRO A 568 32.28 -3.07 -1.46
N ASP A 569 32.33 -3.92 -0.44
CA ASP A 569 33.54 -4.37 0.24
C ASP A 569 33.72 -5.90 0.09
N ASN A 570 34.69 -6.49 0.78
CA ASN A 570 34.98 -7.93 0.67
C ASN A 570 33.86 -8.84 1.22
N VAL A 571 32.90 -8.30 1.96
CA VAL A 571 31.83 -9.03 2.63
C VAL A 571 30.46 -8.64 2.08
N PHE A 572 30.19 -7.34 1.95
CA PHE A 572 28.90 -6.77 1.58
C PHE A 572 28.94 -6.10 0.20
N ARG A 573 27.91 -6.33 -0.60
CA ARG A 573 27.61 -5.56 -1.82
C ARG A 573 27.07 -4.18 -1.46
N THR A 574 26.09 -4.18 -0.56
CA THR A 574 25.45 -2.99 -0.02
C THR A 574 25.14 -3.25 1.44
N LYS A 575 25.17 -2.20 2.25
CA LYS A 575 24.72 -2.26 3.63
C LYS A 575 24.19 -0.89 4.06
N ARG A 576 23.28 -0.89 5.02
CA ARG A 576 22.79 0.32 5.66
C ARG A 576 22.60 0.10 7.15
N ALA A 577 22.78 1.17 7.90
CA ALA A 577 22.52 1.21 9.33
C ALA A 577 21.60 2.39 9.61
N SER A 578 20.59 2.16 10.45
CA SER A 578 19.59 3.15 10.79
C SER A 578 19.45 3.25 12.30
N VAL A 579 19.26 4.47 12.80
CA VAL A 579 18.93 4.73 14.20
C VAL A 579 17.78 5.71 14.27
N ALA A 580 16.90 5.53 15.24
CA ALA A 580 15.79 6.45 15.45
C ALA A 580 15.35 6.50 16.92
N THR A 581 14.65 7.58 17.27
CA THR A 581 13.91 7.69 18.51
C THR A 581 12.57 8.37 18.24
N PHE A 582 11.55 8.00 19.02
CA PHE A 582 10.20 8.52 18.89
C PHE A 582 9.57 8.73 20.26
N ARG A 583 8.65 9.69 20.35
CA ARG A 583 7.83 9.92 21.53
C ARG A 583 6.41 10.31 21.14
N GLY A 584 5.45 9.92 21.97
CA GLY A 584 4.04 10.23 21.80
C GLY A 584 3.35 10.53 23.11
N PHE A 585 2.48 11.54 23.12
CA PHE A 585 1.70 12.01 24.27
C PHE A 585 0.23 12.13 23.91
N ASP A 586 -0.68 12.06 24.87
CA ASP A 586 -2.04 12.60 24.67
C ASP A 586 -2.08 14.11 24.87
N PHE A 587 -3.24 14.73 24.66
CA PHE A 587 -3.44 16.17 24.86
C PHE A 587 -3.43 16.59 26.34
N GLN A 588 -3.43 15.64 27.29
CA GLN A 588 -3.23 15.89 28.71
C GLN A 588 -1.74 15.87 29.11
N GLY A 589 -0.86 15.42 28.21
CA GLY A 589 0.58 15.32 28.44
C GLY A 589 1.05 13.97 28.99
N ASN A 590 0.19 12.95 29.03
CA ASN A 590 0.58 11.61 29.44
C ASN A 590 1.47 10.97 28.37
N LEU A 591 2.63 10.43 28.76
CA LEU A 591 3.54 9.75 27.83
C LEU A 591 2.93 8.41 27.42
N LEU A 592 2.47 8.30 26.17
CA LEU A 592 1.85 7.09 25.64
C LEU A 592 2.82 6.19 24.88
N GLN A 593 3.87 6.75 24.31
CA GLN A 593 4.85 6.04 23.48
C GLN A 593 6.24 6.65 23.67
N SER A 594 7.26 5.83 23.82
CA SER A 594 8.66 6.25 23.80
C SER A 594 9.54 5.07 23.48
N GLY A 595 10.57 5.29 22.68
CA GLY A 595 11.53 4.25 22.38
C GLY A 595 12.65 4.65 21.44
N TYR A 596 13.48 3.65 21.17
CA TYR A 596 14.66 3.72 20.33
C TYR A 596 14.63 2.56 19.34
N TYR A 597 15.14 2.81 18.14
CA TYR A 597 15.26 1.83 17.09
C TYR A 597 16.69 1.83 16.55
N ALA A 598 17.23 0.64 16.30
CA ALA A 598 18.47 0.43 15.59
C ALA A 598 18.29 -0.69 14.57
N GLY A 599 18.58 -0.40 13.30
CA GLY A 599 18.46 -1.35 12.20
C GLY A 599 19.77 -1.53 11.47
N PHE A 600 20.07 -2.74 11.04
CA PHE A 600 21.13 -3.04 10.10
C PHE A 600 20.59 -3.96 9.01
N ASN A 601 20.85 -3.62 7.75
CA ASN A 601 20.53 -4.48 6.61
C ASN A 601 21.78 -4.58 5.74
N GLY A 602 22.06 -5.78 5.25
CA GLY A 602 23.20 -6.02 4.37
C GLY A 602 22.92 -7.12 3.36
N GLN A 603 23.42 -6.91 2.14
CA GLN A 603 23.51 -7.94 1.12
C GLN A 603 24.97 -8.35 0.98
N LEU A 604 25.26 -9.63 1.10
CA LEU A 604 26.58 -10.22 0.97
C LEU A 604 27.01 -10.32 -0.49
N VAL A 605 28.32 -10.43 -0.73
CA VAL A 605 28.91 -10.61 -2.07
C VAL A 605 28.35 -11.81 -2.84
N ASN A 606 27.89 -12.85 -2.13
CA ASN A 606 27.28 -14.06 -2.67
C ASN A 606 25.75 -13.98 -2.84
N TRP A 607 25.15 -12.79 -2.78
CA TRP A 607 23.70 -12.53 -2.95
C TRP A 607 22.78 -12.98 -1.82
N TRP A 608 23.33 -13.64 -0.82
CA TRP A 608 22.62 -13.84 0.44
C TRP A 608 22.56 -12.51 1.17
N GLY A 609 21.56 -12.33 2.02
CA GLY A 609 21.48 -11.11 2.80
C GLY A 609 20.52 -11.26 3.95
N GLY A 610 20.29 -10.14 4.61
CA GLY A 610 19.38 -10.09 5.73
C GLY A 610 19.47 -8.78 6.47
N GLY A 611 18.76 -8.73 7.58
CA GLY A 611 18.82 -7.60 8.48
C GLY A 611 18.43 -7.96 9.90
N LEU A 612 18.77 -7.06 10.79
CA LEU A 612 18.48 -7.12 12.22
C LEU A 612 17.92 -5.75 12.64
N ASN A 613 16.77 -5.77 13.29
CA ASN A 613 16.09 -4.60 13.81
C ASN A 613 15.87 -4.77 15.31
N LEU A 614 16.45 -3.87 16.09
CA LEU A 614 16.29 -3.79 17.52
C LEU A 614 15.42 -2.58 17.86
N SER A 615 14.32 -2.80 18.57
CA SER A 615 13.50 -1.74 19.14
C SER A 615 13.48 -1.87 20.66
N VAL A 616 13.79 -0.79 21.36
CA VAL A 616 13.69 -0.70 22.82
C VAL A 616 12.57 0.26 23.15
N PHE A 617 11.57 -0.22 23.87
CA PHE A 617 10.41 0.55 24.30
C PHE A 617 10.55 0.87 25.78
N ASP A 618 10.39 2.15 26.11
CA ASP A 618 10.32 2.59 27.50
C ASP A 618 8.95 2.18 28.09
N GLN A 619 8.85 2.16 29.42
CA GLN A 619 7.56 2.04 30.08
C GLN A 619 6.74 3.31 29.85
N THR A 620 5.48 3.16 29.42
CA THR A 620 4.58 4.28 29.10
C THR A 620 3.18 4.03 29.67
N LEU A 621 2.26 4.99 29.51
CA LEU A 621 0.84 4.81 29.82
C LEU A 621 0.09 4.36 28.55
N ASP A 622 -1.00 3.62 28.72
CA ASP A 622 -1.91 3.26 27.62
C ASP A 622 -3.37 3.50 28.04
N SER A 623 -4.10 4.22 27.18
CA SER A 623 -5.50 4.64 27.37
C SER A 623 -6.53 3.68 26.74
N ARG A 624 -6.07 2.53 26.27
CA ARG A 624 -6.84 1.58 25.46
C ARG A 624 -6.93 0.19 26.11
N GLN A 625 -5.97 -0.17 26.97
CA GLN A 625 -5.95 -1.46 27.68
C GLN A 625 -7.24 -1.74 28.47
N THR A 626 -7.77 -0.73 29.15
CA THR A 626 -8.99 -0.83 29.98
C THR A 626 -10.28 -0.58 29.19
N ARG A 627 -10.23 -0.46 27.85
CA ARG A 627 -11.39 -0.28 26.95
C ARG A 627 -12.34 0.86 27.38
N GLY A 628 -11.78 2.00 27.73
CA GLY A 628 -12.53 3.19 28.17
C GLY A 628 -12.54 3.42 29.68
N GLY A 629 -11.84 2.58 30.44
CA GLY A 629 -11.52 2.81 31.84
C GLY A 629 -10.31 3.71 32.06
N PRO A 630 -9.76 3.76 33.29
CA PRO A 630 -8.59 4.57 33.59
C PRO A 630 -7.35 4.12 32.81
N LEU A 631 -6.35 4.99 32.75
CA LEU A 631 -5.01 4.70 32.23
C LEU A 631 -4.40 3.52 32.96
N MET A 632 -3.57 2.78 32.24
CA MET A 632 -2.78 1.68 32.78
C MET A 632 -1.33 1.82 32.30
N TYR A 633 -0.36 1.38 33.09
CA TYR A 633 1.01 1.31 32.58
C TYR A 633 1.11 0.21 31.52
N LEU A 634 1.75 0.53 30.40
CA LEU A 634 2.26 -0.43 29.45
C LEU A 634 3.74 -0.68 29.77
N PRO A 635 4.10 -1.91 30.15
CA PRO A 635 5.49 -2.27 30.44
C PRO A 635 6.39 -2.02 29.23
N GLY A 636 7.59 -1.52 29.47
CA GLY A 636 8.62 -1.43 28.44
C GLY A 636 9.09 -2.82 27.97
N GLY A 637 9.96 -2.84 26.97
CA GLY A 637 10.47 -4.11 26.48
C GLY A 637 11.44 -3.97 25.32
N VAL A 638 11.99 -5.10 24.91
CA VAL A 638 12.92 -5.19 23.78
C VAL A 638 12.29 -6.07 22.72
N ASN A 639 12.21 -5.56 21.49
CA ASN A 639 11.82 -6.31 20.32
C ASN A 639 13.06 -6.50 19.42
N LEU A 640 13.32 -7.74 19.03
CA LEU A 640 14.30 -8.10 18.02
C LEU A 640 13.58 -8.72 16.83
N ASN A 641 13.75 -8.13 15.65
CA ASN A 641 13.31 -8.72 14.39
C ASN A 641 14.53 -9.03 13.55
N PHE A 642 14.54 -10.17 12.88
CA PHE A 642 15.55 -10.50 11.90
C PHE A 642 14.91 -11.10 10.67
N PHE A 643 15.60 -10.98 9.55
CA PHE A 643 15.30 -11.74 8.37
C PHE A 643 16.60 -12.09 7.65
N THR A 644 16.59 -13.20 6.93
CA THR A 644 17.67 -13.60 6.02
C THR A 644 17.06 -14.13 4.74
N TYR A 645 17.76 -13.95 3.63
CA TYR A 645 17.34 -14.43 2.34
C TYR A 645 18.53 -15.01 1.57
N SER A 646 18.26 -16.03 0.77
CA SER A 646 19.24 -16.59 -0.16
C SER A 646 19.23 -15.83 -1.50
N ASP A 647 20.08 -16.26 -2.43
CA ASP A 647 20.08 -15.76 -3.80
C ASP A 647 18.76 -16.06 -4.53
N ASP A 648 17.93 -15.05 -4.78
CA ASP A 648 16.60 -15.17 -5.41
C ASP A 648 16.66 -15.57 -6.89
N ARG A 649 17.85 -15.48 -7.49
CA ARG A 649 18.15 -15.88 -8.87
C ARG A 649 18.22 -17.40 -9.03
N GLN A 650 18.31 -18.14 -7.94
CA GLN A 650 18.35 -19.61 -7.96
C GLN A 650 16.94 -20.20 -8.06
N ASN A 651 16.84 -21.46 -8.50
CA ASN A 651 15.55 -22.18 -8.57
C ASN A 651 14.93 -22.44 -7.19
N ILE A 652 15.73 -22.34 -6.14
CA ILE A 652 15.30 -22.43 -4.75
C ILE A 652 15.68 -21.11 -4.09
N TYR A 653 14.68 -20.36 -3.67
CA TYR A 653 14.83 -19.16 -2.86
C TYR A 653 14.26 -19.44 -1.48
N VAL A 654 15.05 -19.15 -0.45
CA VAL A 654 14.65 -19.30 0.95
C VAL A 654 14.78 -17.95 1.61
N GLU A 655 13.70 -17.52 2.23
CA GLU A 655 13.67 -16.42 3.16
C GLU A 655 13.27 -16.94 4.54
N THR A 656 13.95 -16.49 5.56
CA THR A 656 13.61 -16.80 6.95
C THR A 656 13.41 -15.50 7.68
N TYR A 657 12.40 -15.41 8.51
CA TYR A 657 12.20 -14.26 9.37
C TYR A 657 11.86 -14.72 10.77
N GLY A 658 12.12 -13.85 11.73
CA GLY A 658 11.66 -14.04 13.08
C GLY A 658 11.56 -12.74 13.83
N SER A 659 10.62 -12.69 14.75
CA SER A 659 10.46 -11.59 15.70
C SER A 659 10.39 -12.15 17.11
N GLY A 660 10.86 -11.37 18.07
CA GLY A 660 10.79 -11.73 19.47
C GLY A 660 10.69 -10.48 20.33
N PHE A 661 9.63 -10.39 21.11
CA PHE A 661 9.46 -9.36 22.13
C PHE A 661 9.69 -9.96 23.52
N ARG A 662 10.40 -9.22 24.37
CA ARG A 662 10.48 -9.46 25.80
C ARG A 662 10.13 -8.19 26.56
N GLY A 663 8.98 -8.20 27.21
CA GLY A 663 8.52 -7.14 28.09
C GLY A 663 9.13 -7.24 29.49
N THR A 664 9.18 -6.11 30.19
CA THR A 664 9.63 -6.05 31.59
C THR A 664 8.66 -6.70 32.57
N SER A 665 7.41 -6.92 32.16
CA SER A 665 6.33 -7.58 32.92
C SER A 665 6.21 -9.09 32.66
N ASN A 666 7.28 -9.74 32.21
CA ASN A 666 7.27 -11.14 31.73
C ASN A 666 6.42 -11.41 30.49
N ALA A 667 5.80 -10.39 29.87
CA ALA A 667 5.19 -10.54 28.55
C ALA A 667 6.26 -10.97 27.54
N TRP A 668 5.92 -11.87 26.64
CA TRP A 668 6.81 -12.23 25.55
C TRP A 668 6.01 -12.70 24.35
N ASN A 669 6.55 -12.44 23.17
CA ASN A 669 6.10 -13.11 21.95
C ASN A 669 7.32 -13.60 21.18
N PHE A 670 7.08 -14.63 20.38
CA PHE A 670 8.04 -15.15 19.44
C PHE A 670 7.28 -15.57 18.19
N GLU A 671 7.80 -15.15 17.05
CA GLU A 671 7.35 -15.60 15.75
C GLU A 671 8.57 -16.02 14.94
N ALA A 672 8.44 -17.11 14.19
CA ALA A 672 9.41 -17.48 13.18
C ALA A 672 8.69 -18.11 12.00
N GLY A 673 9.20 -17.80 10.81
CA GLY A 673 8.69 -18.33 9.56
C GLY A 673 9.78 -18.57 8.55
N VAL A 674 9.44 -19.38 7.56
CA VAL A 674 10.28 -19.66 6.41
C VAL A 674 9.42 -19.52 5.17
N ASP A 675 9.78 -18.62 4.26
CA ASP A 675 9.20 -18.55 2.93
C ASP A 675 10.10 -19.28 1.94
N LEU A 676 9.62 -20.41 1.46
CA LEU A 676 10.28 -21.21 0.44
C LEU A 676 9.63 -20.94 -0.91
N THR A 677 10.41 -20.49 -1.88
CA THR A 677 9.99 -20.40 -3.28
C THR A 677 10.77 -21.41 -4.12
N LEU A 678 10.05 -22.34 -4.73
CA LEU A 678 10.56 -23.34 -5.66
C LEU A 678 10.15 -22.99 -7.08
N ARG A 679 11.11 -23.09 -7.99
CA ARG A 679 10.94 -22.88 -9.44
C ARG A 679 11.45 -24.11 -10.18
N PRO A 680 10.77 -25.27 -10.06
CA PRO A 680 11.22 -26.52 -10.67
C PRO A 680 11.23 -26.46 -12.21
N LEU A 681 10.40 -25.59 -12.78
CA LEU A 681 10.34 -25.28 -14.21
C LEU A 681 10.24 -23.76 -14.37
N PRO A 682 10.68 -23.18 -15.50
CA PRO A 682 10.53 -21.74 -15.75
C PRO A 682 9.10 -21.24 -15.54
N GLN A 683 8.10 -22.05 -15.89
CA GLN A 683 6.68 -21.70 -15.88
C GLN A 683 5.89 -22.10 -14.62
N LEU A 684 6.57 -22.69 -13.62
CA LEU A 684 5.94 -23.17 -12.39
C LEU A 684 6.65 -22.55 -11.19
N ARG A 685 5.92 -21.75 -10.42
CA ARG A 685 6.37 -21.22 -9.13
C ARG A 685 5.49 -21.79 -8.03
N VAL A 686 6.14 -22.39 -7.04
CA VAL A 686 5.49 -22.88 -5.82
C VAL A 686 6.08 -22.13 -4.65
N THR A 687 5.24 -21.42 -3.91
CA THR A 687 5.63 -20.71 -2.70
C THR A 687 4.94 -21.33 -1.51
N MET A 688 5.69 -21.59 -0.44
CA MET A 688 5.18 -22.13 0.81
C MET A 688 5.81 -21.38 1.98
N GLY A 689 4.98 -20.79 2.82
CA GLY A 689 5.36 -19.95 3.95
C GLY A 689 4.74 -20.43 5.25
N PRO A 690 5.24 -21.51 5.90
CA PRO A 690 4.86 -21.83 7.26
C PRO A 690 5.45 -20.80 8.23
N SER A 691 4.62 -20.32 9.15
CA SER A 691 5.00 -19.53 10.30
C SER A 691 4.38 -20.09 11.58
N PHE A 692 5.15 -20.00 12.64
CA PHE A 692 4.74 -20.37 13.99
C PHE A 692 4.88 -19.14 14.86
N SER A 693 3.82 -18.79 15.59
CA SER A 693 3.89 -17.78 16.62
C SER A 693 3.37 -18.31 17.94
N ARG A 694 4.03 -17.86 19.01
CA ARG A 694 3.58 -18.09 20.38
C ARG A 694 3.76 -16.83 21.19
N GLU A 695 2.72 -16.44 21.88
CA GLU A 695 2.69 -15.23 22.69
C GLU A 695 2.15 -15.54 24.07
N TYR A 696 2.72 -14.87 25.07
CA TYR A 696 2.22 -14.79 26.42
C TYR A 696 2.01 -13.32 26.78
N THR A 697 0.74 -12.95 26.97
CA THR A 697 0.35 -11.60 27.39
C THR A 697 -0.28 -11.69 28.78
N PRO A 698 0.36 -11.11 29.82
CA PRO A 698 -0.14 -11.20 31.19
C PRO A 698 -1.33 -10.27 31.48
N VAL A 699 -1.72 -9.44 30.51
CA VAL A 699 -2.69 -8.35 30.68
C VAL A 699 -3.70 -8.34 29.53
N GLN A 700 -4.25 -9.50 29.18
CA GLN A 700 -5.30 -9.59 28.18
C GLN A 700 -6.62 -9.12 28.77
N TYR A 701 -7.21 -8.07 28.20
CA TYR A 701 -8.53 -7.59 28.62
C TYR A 701 -9.58 -8.67 28.37
N VAL A 702 -10.44 -8.91 29.38
CA VAL A 702 -11.55 -9.86 29.32
C VAL A 702 -12.88 -9.12 29.32
N SER A 703 -13.14 -8.32 30.35
CA SER A 703 -14.41 -7.61 30.51
C SER A 703 -14.31 -6.48 31.53
N THR A 704 -15.34 -5.64 31.58
CA THR A 704 -15.53 -4.64 32.62
C THR A 704 -16.85 -4.92 33.33
N VAL A 705 -16.82 -5.02 34.67
CA VAL A 705 -18.00 -5.25 35.50
C VAL A 705 -18.23 -4.02 36.36
N GLN A 706 -19.43 -3.45 36.30
CA GLN A 706 -19.78 -2.31 37.15
C GLN A 706 -19.87 -2.76 38.63
N ASP A 707 -19.16 -2.07 39.51
CA ASP A 707 -19.15 -2.34 40.95
C ASP A 707 -18.84 -1.05 41.73
N ALA A 708 -19.87 -0.48 42.35
CA ALA A 708 -19.77 0.75 43.13
C ALA A 708 -18.82 0.66 44.33
N ALA A 709 -18.48 -0.56 44.80
CA ALA A 709 -17.51 -0.74 45.87
C ALA A 709 -16.06 -0.47 45.43
N MET A 710 -15.78 -0.50 44.12
CA MET A 710 -14.44 -0.30 43.58
C MET A 710 -14.14 1.18 43.35
N THR A 711 -14.10 1.96 44.43
CA THR A 711 -13.88 3.40 44.37
C THR A 711 -12.50 3.78 43.81
N GLU A 712 -11.47 2.95 44.04
CA GLU A 712 -10.12 3.19 43.52
C GLU A 712 -10.04 3.10 41.99
N THR A 713 -10.91 2.31 41.35
CA THR A 713 -11.02 2.15 39.90
C THR A 713 -12.33 2.72 39.35
N PHE A 714 -12.82 3.80 39.95
CA PHE A 714 -13.95 4.58 39.45
C PHE A 714 -15.27 3.79 39.31
N GLY A 715 -15.54 2.89 40.25
CA GLY A 715 -16.82 2.17 40.34
C GLY A 715 -16.94 1.00 39.35
N ALA A 716 -15.82 0.50 38.82
CA ALA A 716 -15.81 -0.64 37.92
C ALA A 716 -14.60 -1.56 38.17
N ARG A 717 -14.81 -2.87 38.01
CA ARG A 717 -13.77 -3.90 37.95
C ARG A 717 -13.34 -4.08 36.49
N TYR A 718 -12.10 -3.75 36.18
CA TYR A 718 -11.51 -4.02 34.88
C TYR A 718 -10.78 -5.36 34.95
N VAL A 719 -11.35 -6.37 34.32
CA VAL A 719 -10.92 -7.77 34.42
C VAL A 719 -9.98 -8.12 33.28
N PHE A 720 -8.85 -8.71 33.66
CA PHE A 720 -7.78 -9.19 32.80
C PHE A 720 -7.49 -10.66 33.08
N ALA A 721 -6.82 -11.30 32.14
CA ALA A 721 -6.29 -12.65 32.29
C ALA A 721 -4.90 -12.74 31.64
N ASP A 722 -4.16 -13.76 32.02
CA ASP A 722 -3.01 -14.22 31.24
C ASP A 722 -3.55 -14.94 30.00
N LEU A 723 -3.06 -14.56 28.82
CA LEU A 723 -3.35 -15.23 27.57
C LEU A 723 -2.07 -15.87 27.04
N THR A 724 -2.09 -17.19 26.87
CA THR A 724 -1.10 -17.89 26.05
C THR A 724 -1.74 -18.23 24.70
N GLN A 725 -1.26 -17.59 23.64
CA GLN A 725 -1.74 -17.86 22.29
C GLN A 725 -0.67 -18.61 21.49
N THR A 726 -1.09 -19.64 20.77
CA THR A 726 -0.23 -20.36 19.82
C THR A 726 -0.93 -20.39 18.47
N SER A 727 -0.21 -19.99 17.42
CA SER A 727 -0.69 -20.00 16.05
C SER A 727 0.29 -20.72 15.14
N LEU A 728 -0.24 -21.52 14.22
CA LEU A 728 0.47 -22.09 13.10
C LEU A 728 -0.28 -21.69 11.84
N VAL A 729 0.40 -20.92 10.98
CA VAL A 729 -0.12 -20.51 9.69
C VAL A 729 0.77 -21.12 8.62
N ALA A 730 0.20 -21.68 7.56
CA ALA A 730 0.95 -22.07 6.38
C ALA A 730 0.22 -21.59 5.14
N ASN A 731 0.80 -20.59 4.48
CA ASN A 731 0.32 -20.11 3.20
C ASN A 731 1.04 -20.88 2.09
N ALA A 732 0.29 -21.40 1.13
CA ALA A 732 0.83 -22.04 -0.06
C ALA A 732 0.19 -21.44 -1.31
N ARG A 733 1.03 -21.04 -2.27
CA ARG A 733 0.62 -20.53 -3.58
C ARG A 733 1.30 -21.33 -4.68
N VAL A 734 0.52 -21.74 -5.66
CA VAL A 734 1.00 -22.35 -6.91
C VAL A 734 0.60 -21.43 -8.05
N ASP A 735 1.59 -20.91 -8.75
CA ASP A 735 1.42 -20.18 -9.99
C ASP A 735 1.97 -21.05 -11.13
N TRP A 736 1.09 -21.52 -12.00
CA TRP A 736 1.47 -22.30 -13.18
C TRP A 736 0.98 -21.62 -14.44
N ALA A 737 1.91 -21.14 -15.26
CA ALA A 737 1.58 -20.50 -16.52
C ALA A 737 1.73 -21.50 -17.69
N PHE A 738 0.64 -21.75 -18.42
CA PHE A 738 0.65 -22.61 -19.62
C PHE A 738 1.07 -21.81 -20.86
N THR A 739 0.61 -20.56 -20.95
CA THR A 739 0.97 -19.57 -21.97
C THR A 739 1.02 -18.18 -21.32
N PRO A 740 1.55 -17.13 -21.99
CA PRO A 740 1.51 -15.76 -21.44
C PRO A 740 0.09 -15.24 -21.18
N LYS A 741 -0.93 -15.89 -21.75
CA LYS A 741 -2.35 -15.53 -21.64
C LYS A 741 -3.20 -16.55 -20.88
N LEU A 742 -2.60 -17.64 -20.38
CA LEU A 742 -3.34 -18.70 -19.69
C LEU A 742 -2.53 -19.22 -18.50
N THR A 743 -3.04 -18.97 -17.30
CA THR A 743 -2.39 -19.34 -16.04
C THR A 743 -3.39 -20.02 -15.11
N LEU A 744 -2.92 -20.97 -14.30
CA LEU A 744 -3.61 -21.51 -13.13
C LEU A 744 -2.95 -20.92 -11.88
N GLN A 745 -3.78 -20.40 -10.98
CA GLN A 745 -3.37 -19.94 -9.66
C GLN A 745 -4.16 -20.69 -8.61
N LEU A 746 -3.44 -21.21 -7.61
CA LEU A 746 -4.03 -21.83 -6.43
C LEU A 746 -3.44 -21.14 -5.21
N TYR A 747 -4.31 -20.61 -4.35
CA TYR A 747 -3.96 -20.13 -3.02
C TYR A 747 -4.63 -21.02 -1.98
N THR A 748 -3.87 -21.38 -0.96
CA THR A 748 -4.35 -22.16 0.18
C THR A 748 -3.73 -21.62 1.46
N GLN A 749 -4.53 -21.57 2.51
CA GLN A 749 -4.08 -21.19 3.85
C GLN A 749 -4.51 -22.28 4.83
N LEU A 750 -3.55 -22.82 5.56
CA LEU A 750 -3.79 -23.62 6.77
C LEU A 750 -3.63 -22.69 7.97
N LEU A 751 -4.63 -22.66 8.85
CA LEU A 751 -4.62 -21.84 10.06
C LEU A 751 -5.05 -22.69 11.24
N PHE A 752 -4.17 -22.81 12.23
CA PHE A 752 -4.48 -23.37 13.55
C PHE A 752 -4.15 -22.31 14.59
N ALA A 753 -5.13 -21.94 15.41
CA ALA A 753 -4.93 -20.98 16.49
C ALA A 753 -5.62 -21.48 17.76
N VAL A 754 -4.91 -21.47 18.88
CA VAL A 754 -5.43 -21.80 20.21
C VAL A 754 -5.01 -20.69 21.18
N GLY A 755 -5.92 -20.27 22.05
CA GLY A 755 -5.66 -19.30 23.10
C GLY A 755 -6.16 -19.82 24.44
N ASP A 756 -5.25 -19.93 25.41
CA ASP A 756 -5.54 -20.39 26.76
C ASP A 756 -5.56 -19.19 27.71
N TYR A 757 -6.70 -18.99 28.38
CA TYR A 757 -6.89 -17.95 29.39
C TYR A 757 -6.66 -18.51 30.79
N ALA A 758 -5.83 -17.85 31.59
CA ALA A 758 -5.53 -18.24 32.97
C ALA A 758 -5.40 -17.01 33.89
N ASN A 759 -5.30 -17.24 35.21
CA ASN A 759 -5.00 -16.21 36.21
C ASN A 759 -5.84 -14.93 36.06
N PHE A 760 -7.17 -15.09 36.06
CA PHE A 760 -8.10 -13.96 36.02
C PHE A 760 -7.84 -13.04 37.21
N LYS A 761 -7.81 -11.74 36.93
CA LYS A 761 -7.44 -10.70 37.88
C LYS A 761 -8.09 -9.38 37.50
N GLU A 762 -8.13 -8.45 38.43
CA GLU A 762 -8.67 -7.10 38.20
C GLU A 762 -7.62 -6.03 38.47
N LEU A 763 -7.65 -4.94 37.71
CA LEU A 763 -6.78 -3.80 37.95
C LEU A 763 -7.01 -3.28 39.38
N ALA A 764 -5.96 -3.20 40.18
CA ALA A 764 -6.07 -2.73 41.56
C ALA A 764 -6.18 -1.21 41.62
N ARG A 765 -5.35 -0.49 40.85
CA ARG A 765 -5.31 0.98 40.85
C ARG A 765 -5.02 1.58 39.47
N PRO A 766 -5.57 2.77 39.13
CA PRO A 766 -5.26 3.52 37.92
C PRO A 766 -3.77 3.79 37.77
N SER A 767 -3.31 3.89 36.51
CA SER A 767 -1.92 4.21 36.16
C SER A 767 -0.91 3.28 36.85
N THR A 768 -1.27 2.00 37.00
CA THR A 768 -0.37 0.94 37.50
C THR A 768 -0.44 -0.29 36.58
N ILE A 769 0.34 -1.33 36.90
CA ILE A 769 0.12 -2.72 36.45
C ILE A 769 -0.13 -3.64 37.66
N ASP A 770 -0.65 -3.07 38.75
CA ASP A 770 -0.95 -3.82 39.97
C ASP A 770 -2.32 -4.49 39.80
N PHE A 771 -2.41 -5.77 40.12
CA PHE A 771 -3.65 -6.53 39.98
C PHE A 771 -4.03 -7.25 41.28
N ASN A 772 -5.33 -7.30 41.56
CA ASN A 772 -5.90 -8.22 42.54
C ASN A 772 -6.25 -9.52 41.81
N VAL A 773 -5.57 -10.61 42.15
CA VAL A 773 -5.76 -11.92 41.49
C VAL A 773 -6.94 -12.65 42.12
N TYR A 774 -7.89 -13.11 41.30
CA TYR A 774 -9.02 -13.89 41.79
C TYR A 774 -8.55 -15.27 42.26
N GLY A 775 -9.11 -15.75 43.37
CA GLY A 775 -8.65 -16.96 44.07
C GLY A 775 -7.57 -16.71 45.12
N GLU A 776 -6.99 -15.52 45.18
CA GLU A 776 -6.07 -15.07 46.23
C GLU A 776 -6.76 -14.07 47.18
N GLY A 777 -6.14 -13.79 48.33
CA GLY A 777 -6.59 -12.73 49.24
C GLY A 777 -8.01 -12.90 49.82
N GLY A 778 -8.56 -14.12 49.82
CA GLY A 778 -9.92 -14.41 50.30
C GLY A 778 -11.00 -14.38 49.23
N SER A 779 -10.67 -14.05 47.98
CA SER A 779 -11.57 -14.19 46.83
C SER A 779 -11.71 -15.66 46.39
N ARG A 780 -12.82 -16.02 45.75
CA ARG A 780 -13.09 -17.40 45.26
C ARG A 780 -13.45 -17.37 43.78
N ILE A 781 -12.93 -18.34 43.03
CA ILE A 781 -13.36 -18.64 41.66
C ILE A 781 -14.26 -19.88 41.71
N THR A 782 -15.45 -19.80 41.12
CA THR A 782 -16.35 -20.95 40.94
C THR A 782 -16.45 -21.24 39.45
N PRO A 783 -15.92 -22.37 38.96
CA PRO A 783 -16.10 -22.78 37.57
C PRO A 783 -17.58 -23.01 37.27
N THR A 784 -18.04 -22.59 36.09
CA THR A 784 -19.38 -22.98 35.61
C THR A 784 -19.27 -24.22 34.73
N GLU A 785 -20.35 -25.00 34.56
CA GLU A 785 -20.31 -26.25 33.77
C GLU A 785 -19.88 -26.06 32.31
N ASN A 786 -19.85 -24.82 31.81
CA ASN A 786 -19.46 -24.47 30.45
C ASN A 786 -18.02 -23.93 30.30
N GLY A 787 -17.20 -24.01 31.36
CA GLY A 787 -15.86 -23.41 31.41
C GLY A 787 -15.95 -21.97 31.91
#